data_AF-A0A841T7U2-F1
#
_entry.id   AF-A0A841T7U2-F1
#
_cell.length_a   1.000
_cell.length_b   1.000
_cell.length_c   1.000
_cell.angle_alpha   90.00
_cell.angle_beta   90.00
_cell.angle_gamma   90.00
#
_symmetry.space_group_name_H-M   'P 1'
#
loop_
_entity.id
_entity.type
_entity.pdbx_description
1 polymer ?
#
loop_
_entity_poly.entity_id
_entity_poly.type
_entity_poly.pdbx_seq_one_letter_code
_entity_poly.pdbx_strand_id
1 'polypeptide(L)'
;MSTLRPDYRFIYADRQTEYRRRLQEEPRGLVCEAMHLLGREHRAIAVCPEAVHEATNERARRWLSEMGRRGYLCFFCDPEGEEDLREAEPNVFAIRDQGALLPALRSQAAIVLISRMTQMIWADLLPHKAVWYDMTDADLPVGPYDEAMLEKRRQVIASADIVTYSAQPLSAYLAGRPDALYLPSAEKTWSDLFDQVERQFAAAPAMWMAYANDRPAGKVAIMTTTFLDYDGDSFYSGGAERYLLDLHRLCRRIGLECVIYQYGNYPWRRRYQDIDVVSLSRGGQTAKYYNVPTVSMFSRLFAEQTDERAALTIYSAHFNAWPHGSRCPSIGIIHGVSWDGPNVRATNGNAFWERNRRFIEGVRLCDRLVSVDTNSANWFQTIQHDYGHSIQVIPNYVEESDFSPRDGYLETRERLVILYPRRLYSPRGLYMVLDVLDGILEAYPNVDFHFVGYGDSADTARVDEKRARWGNRIRRYSLPMKEMAQAYHAADITLIPTLHSEGTSLSCLEAMACGNAVIATRIGGLSDLVIHDYNGLLIEPNAEALKDAIRGLLDRPDKLAELKRKATEVARVFSKRRWEHKWTEVLQSALGDQPNRQPSAGSGRLVELYLSSELALDGRMGETIVRLLERGDLVYVRIQNDRSTRARSYGRLQWMDWRAIPFAEPDVVLADRSSVGDAPRPVDAIWNEEGEWEWTSSSRASLFGQDRRSSNESSILGEGH
;
A
#
# COMPACT_ATOMS: atom_id res chain seq x y z
N MET A 1 -38.26 -38.77 28.64
CA MET A 1 -37.88 -37.36 28.40
C MET A 1 -36.76 -37.34 27.37
N SER A 2 -37.09 -37.17 26.08
CA SER A 2 -36.09 -36.94 25.04
C SER A 2 -35.52 -35.54 25.25
N THR A 3 -34.28 -35.45 25.71
CA THR A 3 -33.52 -34.21 25.68
C THR A 3 -33.37 -33.81 24.21
N LEU A 4 -34.21 -32.88 23.74
CA LEU A 4 -34.03 -32.16 22.49
C LEU A 4 -32.64 -31.52 22.55
N ARG A 5 -31.65 -32.17 21.93
CA ARG A 5 -30.33 -31.56 21.75
C ARG A 5 -30.48 -30.45 20.69
N PRO A 6 -29.83 -29.30 20.88
CA PRO A 6 -29.97 -28.18 19.95
C PRO A 6 -29.42 -28.54 18.55
N ASP A 7 -30.18 -28.17 17.52
CA ASP A 7 -29.83 -28.27 16.09
C ASP A 7 -28.51 -27.52 15.82
N TYR A 8 -27.58 -28.15 15.09
CA TYR A 8 -26.31 -27.55 14.69
C TYR A 8 -26.50 -26.19 14.02
N ARG A 9 -27.57 -25.98 13.25
CA ARG A 9 -27.89 -24.68 12.64
C ARG A 9 -28.12 -23.59 13.69
N PHE A 10 -28.76 -23.95 14.80
CA PHE A 10 -29.00 -23.03 15.90
C PHE A 10 -27.68 -22.68 16.61
N ILE A 11 -26.87 -23.68 16.96
CA ILE A 11 -25.55 -23.48 17.59
C ILE A 11 -24.65 -22.62 16.70
N TYR A 12 -24.64 -22.92 15.39
CA TYR A 12 -23.88 -22.21 14.39
C TYR A 12 -24.30 -20.73 14.34
N ALA A 13 -25.60 -20.45 14.22
CA ALA A 13 -26.12 -19.08 14.13
C ALA A 13 -25.85 -18.27 15.41
N ASP A 14 -26.03 -18.88 16.57
CA ASP A 14 -25.85 -18.24 17.88
C ASP A 14 -24.38 -17.85 18.11
N ARG A 15 -23.47 -18.82 18.03
CA ARG A 15 -22.02 -18.58 18.19
C ARG A 15 -21.46 -17.66 17.11
N GLN A 16 -21.91 -17.78 15.86
CA GLN A 16 -21.46 -16.88 14.80
C GLN A 16 -21.90 -15.44 15.05
N THR A 17 -23.05 -15.22 15.68
CA THR A 17 -23.51 -13.88 16.09
C THR A 17 -22.61 -13.29 17.17
N GLU A 18 -22.24 -14.09 18.17
CA GLU A 18 -21.29 -13.70 19.20
C GLU A 18 -19.93 -13.33 18.59
N TYR A 19 -19.36 -14.19 17.75
CA TYR A 19 -18.05 -13.94 17.13
C TYR A 19 -18.07 -12.76 16.16
N ARG A 20 -19.18 -12.50 15.44
CA ARG A 20 -19.33 -11.28 14.64
C ARG A 20 -19.30 -10.03 15.49
N ARG A 21 -19.88 -10.06 16.69
CA ARG A 21 -19.77 -8.95 17.66
C ARG A 21 -18.32 -8.77 18.08
N ARG A 22 -17.63 -9.86 18.46
CA ARG A 22 -16.20 -9.84 18.84
C ARG A 22 -15.31 -9.29 17.73
N LEU A 23 -15.55 -9.68 16.48
CA LEU A 23 -14.80 -9.21 15.29
C LEU A 23 -14.85 -7.68 15.10
N GLN A 24 -15.90 -7.01 15.60
CA GLN A 24 -16.07 -5.56 15.52
C GLN A 24 -15.49 -4.79 16.72
N GLU A 25 -14.96 -5.49 17.74
CA GLU A 25 -14.40 -4.85 18.92
C GLU A 25 -13.11 -4.07 18.58
N GLU A 26 -12.93 -2.95 19.26
CA GLU A 26 -11.71 -2.15 19.16
C GLU A 26 -10.55 -2.86 19.89
N PRO A 27 -9.33 -2.88 19.31
CA PRO A 27 -8.18 -3.54 19.95
C PRO A 27 -7.88 -3.00 21.34
N ARG A 28 -8.01 -3.84 22.37
CA ARG A 28 -7.63 -3.54 23.77
C ARG A 28 -7.20 -4.83 24.48
N GLY A 29 -6.37 -4.70 25.51
CA GLY A 29 -5.90 -5.83 26.33
C GLY A 29 -5.35 -6.96 25.46
N LEU A 30 -5.93 -8.15 25.61
CA LEU A 30 -5.57 -9.38 24.91
C LEU A 30 -5.46 -9.23 23.37
N VAL A 31 -6.30 -8.39 22.74
CA VAL A 31 -6.21 -8.16 21.29
C VAL A 31 -4.90 -7.46 20.92
N CYS A 32 -4.46 -6.47 21.71
CA CYS A 32 -3.20 -5.76 21.48
C CYS A 32 -2.00 -6.68 21.69
N GLU A 33 -2.04 -7.53 22.73
CA GLU A 33 -0.99 -8.52 22.97
C GLU A 33 -0.86 -9.51 21.81
N ALA A 34 -1.98 -10.01 21.29
CA ALA A 34 -2.00 -10.84 20.09
C ALA A 34 -1.46 -10.09 18.86
N MET A 35 -1.87 -8.83 18.64
CA MET A 35 -1.37 -8.01 17.52
C MET A 35 0.14 -7.80 17.58
N HIS A 36 0.69 -7.62 18.79
CA HIS A 36 2.12 -7.49 19.02
C HIS A 36 2.86 -8.80 18.69
N LEU A 37 2.36 -9.95 19.14
CA LEU A 37 2.93 -11.26 18.80
C LEU A 37 2.92 -11.52 17.29
N LEU A 38 1.85 -11.13 16.59
CA LEU A 38 1.74 -11.22 15.14
C LEU A 38 2.79 -10.35 14.41
N GLY A 39 3.40 -9.38 15.08
CA GLY A 39 4.52 -8.60 14.56
C GLY A 39 5.88 -9.31 14.63
N ARG A 40 6.01 -10.41 15.39
CA ARG A 40 7.26 -11.19 15.50
C ARG A 40 7.58 -11.90 14.19
N GLU A 41 8.85 -12.25 13.99
CA GLU A 41 9.25 -13.10 12.87
C GLU A 41 8.66 -14.52 13.04
N HIS A 42 8.05 -15.04 11.99
CA HIS A 42 7.44 -16.38 11.92
C HIS A 42 7.37 -16.85 10.46
N ARG A 43 7.11 -18.13 10.18
CA ARG A 43 6.92 -18.63 8.79
C ARG A 43 5.51 -18.32 8.27
N ALA A 44 4.50 -18.78 9.01
CA ALA A 44 3.10 -18.53 8.78
C ALA A 44 2.34 -18.59 10.11
N ILE A 45 1.10 -18.07 10.12
CA ILE A 45 0.22 -18.13 11.29
C ILE A 45 -0.63 -19.40 11.20
N ALA A 46 -0.72 -20.14 12.31
CA ALA A 46 -1.58 -21.31 12.42
C ALA A 46 -2.50 -21.20 13.64
N VAL A 47 -3.78 -21.51 13.48
CA VAL A 47 -4.78 -21.38 14.55
C VAL A 47 -5.61 -22.65 14.63
N CYS A 48 -5.76 -23.19 15.84
CA CYS A 48 -6.76 -24.20 16.16
C CYS A 48 -7.79 -23.56 17.11
N PRO A 49 -8.97 -23.14 16.61
CA PRO A 49 -10.01 -22.58 17.47
C PRO A 49 -10.62 -23.68 18.35
N GLU A 50 -11.27 -23.29 19.44
CA GLU A 50 -11.88 -24.12 20.49
C GLU A 50 -10.89 -24.93 21.34
N ALA A 51 -11.33 -25.28 22.55
CA ALA A 51 -10.50 -25.85 23.61
C ALA A 51 -9.79 -27.14 23.17
N VAL A 52 -8.48 -27.23 23.46
CA VAL A 52 -7.65 -28.44 23.23
C VAL A 52 -7.39 -29.20 24.55
N HIS A 53 -8.34 -29.17 25.48
CA HIS A 53 -8.14 -29.61 26.88
C HIS A 53 -8.54 -31.05 27.21
N GLU A 54 -9.02 -31.82 26.24
CA GLU A 54 -9.43 -33.20 26.47
C GLU A 54 -8.46 -34.17 25.78
N ALA A 55 -8.30 -35.37 26.34
CA ALA A 55 -7.61 -36.50 25.71
C ALA A 55 -8.08 -36.79 24.25
N THR A 56 -9.20 -36.19 23.83
CA THR A 56 -9.83 -36.28 22.52
C THR A 56 -9.23 -35.35 21.44
N ASN A 57 -8.37 -34.37 21.77
CA ASN A 57 -7.78 -33.43 20.78
C ASN A 57 -6.24 -33.31 20.87
N GLU A 58 -5.59 -34.27 21.52
CA GLU A 58 -4.12 -34.35 21.69
C GLU A 58 -3.37 -34.27 20.35
N ARG A 59 -3.95 -34.84 19.29
CA ARG A 59 -3.40 -34.81 17.94
C ARG A 59 -3.26 -33.39 17.38
N ALA A 60 -4.28 -32.55 17.51
CA ALA A 60 -4.19 -31.16 17.08
C ALA A 60 -3.12 -30.40 17.87
N ARG A 61 -3.00 -30.66 19.18
CA ARG A 61 -1.94 -30.04 19.99
C ARG A 61 -0.54 -30.42 19.52
N ARG A 62 -0.33 -31.69 19.16
CA ARG A 62 0.94 -32.18 18.62
C ARG A 62 1.27 -31.57 17.25
N TRP A 63 0.27 -31.34 16.40
CA TRP A 63 0.47 -30.58 15.15
C TRP A 63 0.97 -29.17 15.42
N LEU A 64 0.32 -28.43 16.33
CA LEU A 64 0.74 -27.08 16.68
C LEU A 64 2.15 -27.06 17.31
N SER A 65 2.50 -28.04 18.14
CA SER A 65 3.86 -28.17 18.69
C SER A 65 4.91 -28.36 17.59
N GLU A 66 4.65 -29.24 16.62
CA GLU A 66 5.57 -29.48 15.50
C GLU A 66 5.70 -28.25 14.60
N MET A 67 4.58 -27.58 14.31
CA MET A 67 4.57 -26.29 13.60
C MET A 67 5.37 -25.22 14.35
N GLY A 68 5.19 -25.09 15.68
CA GLY A 68 5.94 -24.14 16.50
C GLY A 68 7.46 -24.33 16.42
N ARG A 69 7.92 -25.59 16.51
CA ARG A 69 9.35 -25.95 16.35
C ARG A 69 9.90 -25.62 14.97
N ARG A 70 9.05 -25.67 13.95
CA ARG A 70 9.40 -25.31 12.57
C ARG A 70 9.27 -23.82 12.29
N GLY A 71 8.95 -22.99 13.29
CA GLY A 71 8.92 -21.53 13.18
C GLY A 71 7.56 -20.94 12.78
N TYR A 72 6.47 -21.72 12.80
CA TYR A 72 5.12 -21.19 12.65
C TYR A 72 4.67 -20.53 13.96
N LEU A 73 3.88 -19.47 13.85
CA LEU A 73 3.27 -18.83 15.01
C LEU A 73 1.89 -19.44 15.24
N CYS A 74 1.78 -20.26 16.28
CA CYS A 74 0.63 -21.10 16.54
C CYS A 74 -0.22 -20.57 17.69
N PHE A 75 -1.54 -20.57 17.52
CA PHE A 75 -2.50 -20.24 18.56
C PHE A 75 -3.53 -21.37 18.76
N PHE A 76 -3.88 -21.64 20.00
CA PHE A 76 -5.01 -22.50 20.35
C PHE A 76 -5.80 -21.94 21.53
N CYS A 77 -7.09 -22.29 21.62
CA CYS A 77 -7.95 -21.84 22.70
C CYS A 77 -7.77 -22.74 23.94
N ASP A 78 -7.62 -22.12 25.11
CA ASP A 78 -7.57 -22.74 26.44
C ASP A 78 -8.44 -21.95 27.41
N PRO A 79 -9.76 -22.18 27.44
CA PRO A 79 -10.66 -21.42 28.31
C PRO A 79 -10.45 -21.68 29.80
N GLU A 80 -9.75 -22.75 30.16
CA GLU A 80 -9.46 -23.12 31.56
C GLU A 80 -8.11 -22.61 32.05
N GLY A 81 -7.29 -22.07 31.14
CA GLY A 81 -5.95 -21.55 31.45
C GLY A 81 -5.99 -20.41 32.47
N GLU A 82 -4.95 -20.31 33.31
CA GLU A 82 -4.84 -19.30 34.39
C GLU A 82 -4.49 -17.88 33.87
N GLU A 83 -3.88 -17.79 32.69
CA GLU A 83 -3.52 -16.54 32.03
C GLU A 83 -4.37 -16.33 30.77
N ASP A 84 -4.64 -15.08 30.40
CA ASP A 84 -5.41 -14.77 29.18
C ASP A 84 -4.64 -15.13 27.89
N LEU A 85 -3.31 -15.02 27.93
CA LEU A 85 -2.38 -15.40 26.87
C LEU A 85 -1.10 -15.97 27.47
N ARG A 86 -0.74 -17.20 27.10
CA ARG A 86 0.46 -17.88 27.59
C ARG A 86 1.22 -18.56 26.48
N GLU A 87 2.54 -18.40 26.44
CA GLU A 87 3.40 -19.23 25.59
C GLU A 87 3.51 -20.63 26.24
N ALA A 88 2.83 -21.62 25.64
CA ALA A 88 2.81 -22.98 26.15
C ALA A 88 4.06 -23.78 25.71
N GLU A 89 4.55 -23.50 24.51
CA GLU A 89 5.81 -23.98 23.91
C GLU A 89 6.36 -22.87 23.01
N PRO A 90 7.65 -22.91 22.60
CA PRO A 90 8.21 -21.92 21.69
C PRO A 90 7.33 -21.74 20.44
N ASN A 91 6.86 -20.50 20.22
CA ASN A 91 5.92 -20.11 19.15
C ASN A 91 4.51 -20.71 19.22
N VAL A 92 4.12 -21.35 20.32
CA VAL A 92 2.77 -21.93 20.51
C VAL A 92 2.08 -21.28 21.71
N PHE A 93 1.02 -20.54 21.44
CA PHE A 93 0.31 -19.72 22.42
C PHE A 93 -1.07 -20.29 22.73
N ALA A 94 -1.34 -20.44 24.02
CA ALA A 94 -2.67 -20.70 24.55
C ALA A 94 -3.38 -19.36 24.77
N ILE A 95 -4.61 -19.22 24.29
CA ILE A 95 -5.45 -18.04 24.52
C ILE A 95 -6.74 -18.43 25.22
N ARG A 96 -7.11 -17.71 26.28
CA ARG A 96 -8.33 -18.01 27.04
C ARG A 96 -9.61 -17.76 26.24
N ASP A 97 -9.63 -16.69 25.47
CA ASP A 97 -10.77 -16.28 24.67
C ASP A 97 -10.40 -16.15 23.19
N GLN A 98 -10.75 -17.18 22.42
CA GLN A 98 -10.54 -17.19 20.96
C GLN A 98 -11.24 -16.07 20.19
N GLY A 99 -12.28 -15.45 20.76
CA GLY A 99 -12.93 -14.30 20.16
C GLY A 99 -12.00 -13.09 20.07
N ALA A 100 -11.00 -12.99 20.96
CA ALA A 100 -10.00 -11.92 20.94
C ALA A 100 -8.99 -12.04 19.78
N LEU A 101 -8.81 -13.24 19.20
CA LEU A 101 -7.96 -13.42 18.02
C LEU A 101 -8.59 -12.90 16.73
N LEU A 102 -9.92 -12.83 16.67
CA LEU A 102 -10.63 -12.43 15.44
C LEU A 102 -10.25 -11.01 15.00
N PRO A 103 -10.30 -9.97 15.85
CA PRO A 103 -9.85 -8.63 15.45
C PRO A 103 -8.36 -8.57 15.08
N ALA A 104 -7.50 -9.38 15.73
CA ALA A 104 -6.06 -9.39 15.47
C ALA A 104 -5.71 -10.04 14.12
N LEU A 105 -6.49 -11.06 13.71
CA LEU A 105 -6.26 -11.86 12.51
C LEU A 105 -7.09 -11.43 11.30
N ARG A 106 -8.08 -10.55 11.44
CA ARG A 106 -8.96 -10.18 10.31
C ARG A 106 -8.24 -9.54 9.12
N SER A 107 -7.05 -8.98 9.35
CA SER A 107 -6.17 -8.41 8.31
C SER A 107 -5.02 -9.35 7.92
N GLN A 108 -4.95 -10.55 8.48
CA GLN A 108 -3.88 -11.54 8.30
C GLN A 108 -4.41 -12.80 7.60
N ALA A 109 -3.55 -13.47 6.84
CA ALA A 109 -3.78 -14.82 6.36
C ALA A 109 -3.32 -15.84 7.40
N ALA A 110 -4.17 -16.82 7.70
CA ALA A 110 -3.85 -17.88 8.64
C ALA A 110 -4.23 -19.28 8.11
N ILE A 111 -3.45 -20.27 8.50
CA ILE A 111 -3.82 -21.69 8.38
C ILE A 111 -4.74 -22.00 9.56
N VAL A 112 -5.96 -22.42 9.29
CA VAL A 112 -6.92 -22.81 10.33
C VAL A 112 -7.03 -24.32 10.36
N LEU A 113 -6.53 -24.91 11.44
CA LEU A 113 -6.63 -26.34 11.71
C LEU A 113 -8.01 -26.66 12.25
N ILE A 114 -8.73 -27.52 11.53
CA ILE A 114 -10.06 -28.00 11.86
C ILE A 114 -9.95 -29.48 12.22
N SER A 115 -10.22 -29.83 13.47
CA SER A 115 -10.39 -31.21 13.96
C SER A 115 -11.82 -31.48 14.45
N ARG A 116 -12.69 -30.45 14.53
CA ARG A 116 -14.10 -30.53 14.92
C ARG A 116 -14.94 -29.56 14.08
N MET A 117 -16.14 -29.95 13.67
CA MET A 117 -16.99 -29.11 12.78
C MET A 117 -17.40 -27.75 13.38
N THR A 118 -17.52 -27.65 14.71
CA THR A 118 -17.86 -26.40 15.40
C THR A 118 -16.81 -25.30 15.20
N GLN A 119 -15.55 -25.67 14.97
CA GLN A 119 -14.46 -24.73 14.68
C GLN A 119 -14.68 -23.92 13.41
N MET A 120 -15.44 -24.45 12.45
CA MET A 120 -15.78 -23.71 11.23
C MET A 120 -16.64 -22.47 11.50
N ILE A 121 -17.39 -22.43 12.60
CA ILE A 121 -18.18 -21.26 13.00
C ILE A 121 -17.26 -20.04 13.18
N TRP A 122 -16.07 -20.26 13.75
CA TRP A 122 -15.05 -19.24 13.93
C TRP A 122 -14.27 -19.01 12.62
N ALA A 123 -13.84 -20.07 11.95
CA ALA A 123 -13.04 -19.99 10.74
C ALA A 123 -13.75 -19.23 9.60
N ASP A 124 -15.07 -19.42 9.45
CA ASP A 124 -15.84 -18.77 8.40
C ASP A 124 -15.89 -17.24 8.50
N LEU A 125 -15.43 -16.65 9.61
CA LEU A 125 -15.33 -15.20 9.80
C LEU A 125 -14.00 -14.60 9.32
N LEU A 126 -12.96 -15.41 9.11
CA LEU A 126 -11.69 -14.92 8.58
C LEU A 126 -11.77 -14.73 7.06
N PRO A 127 -11.45 -13.53 6.54
CA PRO A 127 -11.49 -13.25 5.11
C PRO A 127 -10.34 -13.94 4.35
N HIS A 128 -9.19 -14.08 5.00
CA HIS A 128 -7.99 -14.68 4.43
C HIS A 128 -7.63 -15.90 5.27
N LYS A 129 -8.09 -17.08 4.86
CA LYS A 129 -7.79 -18.34 5.54
C LYS A 129 -7.45 -19.42 4.53
N ALA A 130 -6.60 -20.33 4.95
CA ALA A 130 -6.46 -21.64 4.35
C ALA A 130 -6.90 -22.68 5.37
N VAL A 131 -7.79 -23.60 4.99
CA VAL A 131 -8.41 -24.58 5.88
C VAL A 131 -7.68 -25.91 5.75
N TRP A 132 -7.10 -26.37 6.86
CA TRP A 132 -6.58 -27.72 7.01
C TRP A 132 -7.56 -28.53 7.88
N TYR A 133 -8.26 -29.48 7.27
CA TYR A 133 -9.19 -30.37 7.97
C TYR A 133 -8.51 -31.71 8.30
N ASP A 134 -8.23 -31.96 9.58
CA ASP A 134 -7.67 -33.22 10.08
C ASP A 134 -8.78 -34.08 10.71
N MET A 135 -9.29 -35.04 9.94
CA MET A 135 -10.38 -35.92 10.36
C MET A 135 -9.87 -37.02 11.29
N THR A 136 -10.50 -37.13 12.46
CA THR A 136 -10.05 -38.05 13.52
C THR A 136 -11.04 -39.17 13.78
N ASP A 137 -10.66 -40.20 14.56
CA ASP A 137 -11.54 -41.32 14.89
C ASP A 137 -12.78 -40.86 15.70
N ALA A 138 -12.69 -39.70 16.37
CA ALA A 138 -13.83 -39.05 17.01
C ALA A 138 -14.90 -38.57 16.00
N ASP A 139 -14.54 -38.43 14.72
CA ASP A 139 -15.46 -38.08 13.63
C ASP A 139 -16.21 -39.28 13.05
N LEU A 140 -15.86 -40.51 13.42
CA LEU A 140 -16.65 -41.69 13.04
C LEU A 140 -18.09 -41.50 13.57
N PRO A 141 -19.12 -41.86 12.79
CA PRO A 141 -20.52 -41.74 13.18
C PRO A 141 -20.90 -42.76 14.27
N VAL A 142 -20.37 -42.58 15.49
CA VAL A 142 -20.67 -43.39 16.67
C VAL A 142 -21.64 -42.67 17.62
N GLY A 143 -22.15 -41.49 17.22
CA GLY A 143 -23.10 -40.68 17.99
C GLY A 143 -24.16 -40.00 17.10
N PRO A 144 -25.23 -39.42 17.70
CA PRO A 144 -26.34 -38.82 16.96
C PRO A 144 -25.93 -37.47 16.38
N TYR A 145 -25.32 -37.48 15.19
CA TYR A 145 -25.13 -36.28 14.36
C TYR A 145 -26.47 -35.90 13.71
N ASP A 146 -26.84 -34.62 13.74
CA ASP A 146 -27.97 -34.14 12.93
C ASP A 146 -27.58 -34.02 11.45
N GLU A 147 -28.59 -33.99 10.58
CA GLU A 147 -28.39 -33.94 9.11
C GLU A 147 -27.63 -32.67 8.68
N ALA A 148 -27.80 -31.56 9.41
CA ALA A 148 -27.15 -30.29 9.12
C ALA A 148 -25.63 -30.34 9.36
N MET A 149 -25.17 -30.99 10.42
CA MET A 149 -23.74 -31.16 10.70
C MET A 149 -23.08 -32.09 9.67
N LEU A 150 -23.75 -33.17 9.27
CA LEU A 150 -23.26 -34.07 8.22
C LEU A 150 -23.12 -33.34 6.88
N GLU A 151 -24.07 -32.47 6.55
CA GLU A 151 -24.02 -31.66 5.34
C GLU A 151 -22.87 -30.65 5.38
N LYS A 152 -22.70 -29.92 6.48
CA LYS A 152 -21.55 -29.00 6.65
C LYS A 152 -20.22 -29.76 6.55
N ARG A 153 -20.12 -30.99 7.08
CA ARG A 153 -18.93 -31.82 6.96
C ARG A 153 -18.60 -32.13 5.50
N ARG A 154 -19.59 -32.54 4.69
CA ARG A 154 -19.39 -32.78 3.25
C ARG A 154 -18.89 -31.52 2.55
N GLN A 155 -19.45 -30.37 2.88
CA GLN A 155 -19.02 -29.08 2.34
C GLN A 155 -17.56 -28.77 2.70
N VAL A 156 -17.17 -28.97 3.97
CA VAL A 156 -15.78 -28.76 4.42
C VAL A 156 -14.82 -29.73 3.74
N ILE A 157 -15.17 -31.01 3.60
CA ILE A 157 -14.33 -31.99 2.86
C ILE A 157 -14.15 -31.53 1.41
N ALA A 158 -15.20 -31.00 0.77
CA ALA A 158 -15.12 -30.53 -0.61
C ALA A 158 -14.33 -29.22 -0.75
N SER A 159 -14.37 -28.31 0.23
CA SER A 159 -13.81 -26.96 0.12
C SER A 159 -12.54 -26.71 0.93
N ALA A 160 -12.13 -27.60 1.83
CA ALA A 160 -10.90 -27.45 2.60
C ALA A 160 -9.68 -27.53 1.67
N ASP A 161 -8.72 -26.64 1.85
CA ASP A 161 -7.50 -26.61 1.05
C ASP A 161 -6.71 -27.90 1.22
N ILE A 162 -6.71 -28.47 2.43
CA ILE A 162 -6.03 -29.73 2.75
C ILE A 162 -6.91 -30.61 3.65
N VAL A 163 -6.91 -31.91 3.37
CA VAL A 163 -7.60 -32.92 4.19
C VAL A 163 -6.63 -34.02 4.60
N THR A 164 -6.55 -34.28 5.90
CA THR A 164 -5.79 -35.39 6.50
C THR A 164 -6.71 -36.28 7.31
N TYR A 165 -6.32 -37.54 7.55
CA TYR A 165 -7.14 -38.44 8.36
C TYR A 165 -6.33 -39.47 9.16
N SER A 166 -6.82 -39.85 10.36
CA SER A 166 -6.07 -40.68 11.32
C SER A 166 -6.24 -42.19 11.16
N ALA A 167 -7.37 -42.67 10.64
CA ALA A 167 -7.67 -44.11 10.53
C ALA A 167 -8.24 -44.52 9.17
N GLN A 168 -7.87 -45.71 8.69
CA GLN A 168 -8.30 -46.23 7.40
C GLN A 168 -9.82 -46.25 7.15
N PRO A 169 -10.70 -46.59 8.13
CA PRO A 169 -12.15 -46.56 7.93
C PRO A 169 -12.70 -45.18 7.56
N LEU A 170 -11.99 -44.11 7.90
CA LEU A 170 -12.39 -42.73 7.58
C LEU A 170 -12.34 -42.44 6.07
N SER A 171 -11.57 -43.21 5.29
CA SER A 171 -11.48 -43.07 3.83
C SER A 171 -12.83 -43.17 3.11
N ALA A 172 -13.79 -43.92 3.67
CA ALA A 172 -15.14 -44.06 3.13
C ALA A 172 -15.93 -42.74 3.10
N TYR A 173 -15.56 -41.76 3.91
CA TYR A 173 -16.21 -40.44 3.99
C TYR A 173 -15.53 -39.37 3.14
N LEU A 174 -14.39 -39.69 2.51
CA LEU A 174 -13.58 -38.77 1.72
C LEU A 174 -13.87 -38.84 0.21
N ALA A 175 -15.01 -39.42 -0.18
CA ALA A 175 -15.38 -39.58 -1.58
C ALA A 175 -15.29 -38.24 -2.33
N GLY A 176 -14.42 -38.17 -3.34
CA GLY A 176 -14.14 -36.95 -4.11
C GLY A 176 -12.88 -36.17 -3.73
N ARG A 177 -12.10 -36.62 -2.72
CA ARG A 177 -10.81 -36.05 -2.31
C ARG A 177 -9.66 -37.05 -2.42
N PRO A 178 -9.20 -37.38 -3.65
CA PRO A 178 -8.09 -38.32 -3.87
C PRO A 178 -6.74 -37.81 -3.34
N ASP A 179 -6.65 -36.50 -3.07
CA ASP A 179 -5.51 -35.79 -2.51
C ASP A 179 -5.45 -35.87 -0.97
N ALA A 180 -6.46 -36.45 -0.30
CA ALA A 180 -6.48 -36.57 1.16
C ALA A 180 -5.41 -37.53 1.69
N LEU A 181 -4.72 -37.11 2.75
CA LEU A 181 -3.51 -37.79 3.23
C LEU A 181 -3.77 -38.62 4.50
N TYR A 182 -3.46 -39.92 4.43
CA TYR A 182 -3.53 -40.82 5.59
C TYR A 182 -2.32 -40.64 6.50
N LEU A 183 -2.56 -40.26 7.76
CA LEU A 183 -1.51 -39.95 8.74
C LEU A 183 -1.79 -40.67 10.07
N PRO A 184 -1.39 -41.95 10.25
CA PRO A 184 -1.65 -42.70 11.47
C PRO A 184 -0.86 -42.17 12.67
N SER A 185 -1.51 -42.04 13.83
CA SER A 185 -0.90 -41.51 15.06
C SER A 185 0.13 -42.45 15.72
N ALA A 186 0.18 -43.74 15.33
CA ALA A 186 0.90 -44.79 16.06
C ALA A 186 2.17 -45.33 15.36
N GLU A 187 2.41 -45.01 14.08
CA GLU A 187 3.42 -45.72 13.25
C GLU A 187 4.66 -44.88 12.87
N LYS A 188 4.63 -43.55 13.04
CA LYS A 188 5.71 -42.64 12.59
C LYS A 188 5.98 -41.53 13.60
N THR A 189 7.14 -40.87 13.47
CA THR A 189 7.38 -39.63 14.23
C THR A 189 6.51 -38.50 13.69
N TRP A 190 6.10 -37.57 14.55
CA TRP A 190 5.27 -36.41 14.14
C TRP A 190 5.97 -35.52 13.11
N SER A 191 7.31 -35.49 13.13
CA SER A 191 8.10 -34.77 12.15
C SER A 191 7.96 -35.38 10.74
N ASP A 192 8.07 -36.72 10.61
CA ASP A 192 7.90 -37.41 9.33
C ASP A 192 6.48 -37.29 8.77
N LEU A 193 5.47 -37.24 9.65
CA LEU A 193 4.10 -37.02 9.26
C LEU A 193 3.91 -35.57 8.78
N PHE A 194 4.48 -34.60 9.49
CA PHE A 194 4.38 -33.20 9.12
C PHE A 194 5.13 -32.88 7.82
N ASP A 195 6.26 -33.55 7.51
CA ASP A 195 6.92 -33.41 6.21
C ASP A 195 6.00 -33.76 5.02
N GLN A 196 5.08 -34.72 5.22
CA GLN A 196 4.08 -35.06 4.20
C GLN A 196 2.99 -33.98 4.08
N VAL A 197 2.60 -33.38 5.21
CA VAL A 197 1.65 -32.25 5.25
C VAL A 197 2.27 -31.00 4.61
N GLU A 198 3.52 -30.67 4.93
CA GLU A 198 4.22 -29.50 4.42
C GLU A 198 4.44 -29.58 2.89
N ARG A 199 4.64 -30.79 2.34
CA ARG A 199 4.62 -31.00 0.87
C ARG A 199 3.25 -30.70 0.25
N GLN A 200 2.16 -31.04 0.92
CA GLN A 200 0.81 -30.66 0.47
C GLN A 200 0.59 -29.13 0.59
N PHE A 201 1.17 -28.49 1.61
CA PHE A 201 1.11 -27.03 1.77
C PHE A 201 1.78 -26.34 0.57
N ALA A 202 2.92 -26.86 0.13
CA ALA A 202 3.60 -26.39 -1.06
C ALA A 202 2.81 -26.69 -2.35
N ALA A 203 2.09 -27.80 -2.45
CA ALA A 203 1.32 -28.13 -3.65
C ALA A 203 0.00 -27.35 -3.79
N ALA A 204 -0.51 -26.71 -2.73
CA ALA A 204 -1.80 -26.02 -2.72
C ALA A 204 -1.66 -24.48 -2.77
N PRO A 205 -1.97 -23.82 -3.90
CA PRO A 205 -1.78 -22.36 -4.06
C PRO A 205 -2.47 -21.49 -3.00
N ALA A 206 -3.62 -21.93 -2.48
CA ALA A 206 -4.32 -21.24 -1.41
C ALA A 206 -3.54 -21.20 -0.08
N MET A 207 -2.72 -22.22 0.20
CA MET A 207 -1.88 -22.29 1.39
C MET A 207 -0.72 -21.29 1.36
N TRP A 208 -0.23 -20.95 0.16
CA TRP A 208 0.91 -20.02 0.00
C TRP A 208 0.61 -18.64 0.56
N MET A 209 -0.66 -18.23 0.54
CA MET A 209 -1.13 -16.97 1.11
C MET A 209 -0.75 -16.81 2.59
N ALA A 210 -0.74 -17.89 3.38
CA ALA A 210 -0.39 -17.85 4.80
C ALA A 210 1.07 -17.45 5.05
N TYR A 211 1.96 -17.65 4.07
CA TYR A 211 3.36 -17.23 4.09
C TYR A 211 3.55 -15.81 3.55
N ALA A 212 2.52 -15.25 2.91
CA ALA A 212 2.58 -13.99 2.20
C ALA A 212 2.23 -12.76 3.07
N ASN A 213 1.91 -12.94 4.36
CA ASN A 213 1.58 -11.82 5.26
C ASN A 213 2.64 -10.69 5.21
N ASP A 214 2.15 -9.46 5.32
CA ASP A 214 2.98 -8.26 5.39
C ASP A 214 3.56 -8.09 6.79
N ARG A 215 4.82 -7.66 6.86
CA ARG A 215 5.54 -7.41 8.12
C ARG A 215 6.03 -5.97 8.18
N PRO A 216 5.23 -5.03 8.73
CA PRO A 216 5.65 -3.63 8.86
C PRO A 216 6.59 -3.40 10.06
N ALA A 217 6.94 -4.46 10.81
CA ALA A 217 7.93 -4.43 11.90
C ALA A 217 9.20 -3.67 11.50
N GLY A 218 9.54 -2.64 12.28
CA GLY A 218 10.72 -1.79 12.04
C GLY A 218 10.60 -0.80 10.87
N LYS A 219 9.47 -0.78 10.15
CA LYS A 219 9.26 0.07 8.96
C LYS A 219 8.40 1.30 9.28
N VAL A 220 8.51 2.29 8.40
CA VAL A 220 7.63 3.47 8.35
C VAL A 220 6.43 3.14 7.46
N ALA A 221 5.23 3.07 8.04
CA ALA A 221 4.00 2.83 7.30
C ALA A 221 3.37 4.17 6.88
N ILE A 222 3.22 4.40 5.58
CA ILE A 222 2.71 5.66 5.02
C ILE A 222 1.29 5.44 4.49
N MET A 223 0.28 6.15 5.00
CA MET A 223 -1.08 6.11 4.47
C MET A 223 -1.34 7.25 3.48
N THR A 224 -1.84 6.93 2.29
CA THR A 224 -2.33 7.89 1.30
C THR A 224 -3.68 7.45 0.73
N THR A 225 -4.44 8.36 0.13
CA THR A 225 -5.68 7.99 -0.56
C THR A 225 -5.36 7.26 -1.87
N THR A 226 -4.40 7.80 -2.62
CA THR A 226 -3.98 7.31 -3.94
C THR A 226 -2.48 7.53 -4.12
N PHE A 227 -1.83 6.61 -4.83
CA PHE A 227 -0.47 6.71 -5.35
C PHE A 227 -0.39 6.02 -6.71
N LEU A 228 -0.89 4.79 -6.76
CA LEU A 228 -1.38 4.12 -7.96
C LEU A 228 -2.92 4.26 -8.05
N ASP A 229 -3.50 3.92 -9.19
CA ASP A 229 -4.94 3.68 -9.29
C ASP A 229 -5.39 2.58 -8.32
N TYR A 230 -6.71 2.51 -8.05
CA TYR A 230 -7.26 1.61 -7.04
C TYR A 230 -7.08 0.10 -7.35
N ASP A 231 -6.65 -0.23 -8.57
CA ASP A 231 -6.38 -1.59 -9.03
C ASP A 231 -4.87 -1.88 -9.11
N GLY A 232 -4.01 -0.88 -8.87
CA GLY A 232 -2.56 -1.00 -8.91
C GLY A 232 -2.01 -1.18 -10.32
N ASP A 233 -2.68 -0.64 -11.34
CA ASP A 233 -2.35 -0.80 -12.75
C ASP A 233 -1.71 0.46 -13.38
N SER A 234 -1.94 1.65 -12.81
CA SER A 234 -1.41 2.93 -13.32
C SER A 234 -0.87 3.83 -12.21
N PHE A 235 0.20 4.60 -12.47
CA PHE A 235 0.77 5.57 -11.53
C PHE A 235 0.13 6.97 -11.68
N TYR A 236 -0.22 7.60 -10.56
CA TYR A 236 -0.67 9.00 -10.55
C TYR A 236 0.52 9.96 -10.45
N SER A 237 0.66 10.87 -11.42
CA SER A 237 1.69 11.90 -11.39
C SER A 237 1.15 13.19 -10.77
N GLY A 238 1.40 13.41 -9.48
CA GLY A 238 1.02 14.62 -8.74
C GLY A 238 2.08 15.08 -7.73
N GLY A 239 1.83 16.25 -7.13
CA GLY A 239 2.75 16.85 -6.17
C GLY A 239 2.88 16.05 -4.86
N ALA A 240 1.77 15.46 -4.39
CA ALA A 240 1.76 14.64 -3.18
C ALA A 240 2.53 13.32 -3.40
N GLU A 241 2.39 12.69 -4.57
CA GLU A 241 3.12 11.47 -4.91
C GLU A 241 4.64 11.73 -5.01
N ARG A 242 5.04 12.85 -5.64
CA ARG A 242 6.45 13.27 -5.64
C ARG A 242 6.98 13.49 -4.22
N TYR A 243 6.19 14.15 -3.37
CA TYR A 243 6.55 14.40 -1.98
C TYR A 243 6.83 13.08 -1.24
N LEU A 244 5.98 12.06 -1.42
CA LEU A 244 6.18 10.74 -0.83
C LEU A 244 7.42 10.03 -1.37
N LEU A 245 7.71 10.14 -2.67
CA LEU A 245 8.93 9.55 -3.25
C LEU A 245 10.20 10.18 -2.68
N ASP A 246 10.24 11.50 -2.52
CA ASP A 246 11.40 12.18 -1.93
C ASP A 246 11.50 11.95 -0.41
N LEU A 247 10.36 11.80 0.29
CA LEU A 247 10.34 11.41 1.70
C LEU A 247 10.86 9.98 1.88
N HIS A 248 10.47 9.05 1.01
CA HIS A 248 11.01 7.69 0.99
C HIS A 248 12.52 7.67 0.77
N ARG A 249 13.04 8.43 -0.21
CA ARG A 249 14.49 8.56 -0.45
C ARG A 249 15.21 9.09 0.78
N LEU A 250 14.63 10.08 1.46
CA LEU A 250 15.17 10.59 2.71
C LEU A 250 15.20 9.52 3.80
N CYS A 251 14.08 8.82 4.03
CA CYS A 251 13.99 7.70 4.97
C CYS A 251 15.08 6.66 4.71
N ARG A 252 15.26 6.23 3.46
CA ARG A 252 16.32 5.28 3.09
C ARG A 252 17.72 5.79 3.43
N ARG A 253 18.00 7.07 3.15
CA ARG A 253 19.31 7.67 3.44
C ARG A 253 19.64 7.66 4.94
N ILE A 254 18.62 7.74 5.80
CA ILE A 254 18.78 7.68 7.26
C ILE A 254 18.53 6.27 7.84
N GLY A 255 18.46 5.24 6.99
CA GLY A 255 18.36 3.84 7.40
C GLY A 255 16.94 3.37 7.75
N LEU A 256 15.91 4.09 7.31
CA LEU A 256 14.51 3.72 7.47
C LEU A 256 13.94 3.15 6.16
N GLU A 257 13.10 2.13 6.28
CA GLU A 257 12.36 1.56 5.15
C GLU A 257 10.90 2.03 5.21
N CYS A 258 10.34 2.41 4.05
CA CYS A 258 8.95 2.83 3.94
C CYS A 258 8.10 1.80 3.19
N VAL A 259 6.83 1.69 3.59
CA VAL A 259 5.79 0.99 2.83
C VAL A 259 4.59 1.94 2.69
N ILE A 260 4.11 2.16 1.48
CA ILE A 260 2.90 2.95 1.23
C ILE A 260 1.68 2.05 1.30
N TYR A 261 0.67 2.48 2.03
CA TYR A 261 -0.66 1.90 2.09
C TYR A 261 -1.65 2.89 1.47
N GLN A 262 -2.46 2.42 0.54
CA GLN A 262 -3.46 3.24 -0.14
C GLN A 262 -4.82 2.56 -0.24
N TYR A 263 -5.83 3.28 -0.71
CA TYR A 263 -7.13 2.68 -0.98
C TYR A 263 -7.02 1.74 -2.19
N GLY A 264 -7.78 0.65 -2.20
CA GLY A 264 -7.86 -0.26 -3.32
C GLY A 264 -9.16 -1.05 -3.36
N ASN A 265 -9.44 -1.64 -4.53
CA ASN A 265 -10.67 -2.40 -4.77
C ASN A 265 -10.55 -3.88 -4.33
N TYR A 266 -9.34 -4.43 -4.28
CA TYR A 266 -9.00 -5.81 -3.91
C TYR A 266 -7.58 -5.83 -3.33
N PRO A 267 -7.15 -6.90 -2.62
CA PRO A 267 -5.80 -6.96 -2.06
C PRO A 267 -4.75 -7.08 -3.16
N TRP A 268 -3.80 -6.15 -3.20
CA TRP A 268 -2.64 -6.16 -4.06
C TRP A 268 -1.45 -5.43 -3.44
N ARG A 269 -0.25 -5.77 -3.93
CA ARG A 269 1.03 -5.13 -3.62
C ARG A 269 1.83 -4.90 -4.90
N ARG A 270 2.35 -3.69 -5.08
CA ARG A 270 3.17 -3.28 -6.24
C ARG A 270 4.46 -2.66 -5.78
N ARG A 271 5.58 -3.04 -6.39
CA ARG A 271 6.85 -2.34 -6.19
C ARG A 271 6.99 -1.25 -7.22
N TYR A 272 7.02 0.00 -6.78
CA TYR A 272 7.31 1.15 -7.63
C TYR A 272 8.74 1.60 -7.35
N GLN A 273 9.62 1.52 -8.35
CA GLN A 273 11.07 1.70 -8.15
C GLN A 273 11.56 0.77 -7.03
N ASP A 274 11.83 1.32 -5.85
CA ASP A 274 12.36 0.63 -4.68
C ASP A 274 11.47 0.78 -3.44
N ILE A 275 10.21 1.21 -3.61
CA ILE A 275 9.20 1.29 -2.55
C ILE A 275 8.02 0.37 -2.85
N ASP A 276 7.52 -0.31 -1.82
CA ASP A 276 6.33 -1.13 -1.93
C ASP A 276 5.06 -0.33 -1.62
N VAL A 277 4.05 -0.51 -2.46
CA VAL A 277 2.72 0.09 -2.37
C VAL A 277 1.71 -1.04 -2.18
N VAL A 278 0.96 -0.98 -1.09
CA VAL A 278 -0.01 -1.99 -0.66
C VAL A 278 -1.41 -1.38 -0.70
N SER A 279 -2.37 -2.10 -1.28
CA SER A 279 -3.76 -1.70 -1.17
C SER A 279 -4.37 -2.18 0.14
N LEU A 280 -5.05 -1.26 0.80
CA LEU A 280 -6.11 -1.55 1.74
C LEU A 280 -7.35 -1.87 0.90
N SER A 281 -7.99 -3.01 1.13
CA SER A 281 -9.17 -3.42 0.36
C SER A 281 -10.32 -3.84 1.26
N ARG A 282 -11.55 -3.71 0.75
CA ARG A 282 -12.78 -3.93 1.52
C ARG A 282 -13.54 -5.19 1.11
N GLY A 283 -12.84 -6.26 0.71
CA GLY A 283 -13.48 -7.53 0.32
C GLY A 283 -14.52 -7.37 -0.81
N GLY A 284 -14.13 -6.74 -1.92
CA GLY A 284 -14.96 -6.66 -3.14
C GLY A 284 -15.77 -5.36 -3.32
N GLN A 285 -15.64 -4.38 -2.42
CA GLN A 285 -16.24 -3.04 -2.62
C GLN A 285 -15.24 -2.05 -3.19
N THR A 286 -15.75 -1.07 -3.96
CA THR A 286 -14.90 -0.13 -4.69
C THR A 286 -14.55 1.13 -3.90
N ALA A 287 -13.29 1.55 -3.99
CA ALA A 287 -12.78 2.83 -3.47
C ALA A 287 -13.25 4.05 -4.30
N LYS A 288 -14.01 3.85 -5.38
CA LYS A 288 -14.53 4.93 -6.24
C LYS A 288 -15.42 5.94 -5.50
N TYR A 289 -16.09 5.52 -4.42
CA TYR A 289 -16.97 6.39 -3.64
C TYR A 289 -16.26 6.95 -2.41
N TYR A 290 -15.77 8.17 -2.53
CA TYR A 290 -15.11 8.88 -1.44
C TYR A 290 -16.14 9.54 -0.50
N ASN A 291 -16.69 8.75 0.44
CA ASN A 291 -17.64 9.18 1.47
C ASN A 291 -17.14 8.85 2.89
N VAL A 292 -17.84 9.35 3.92
CA VAL A 292 -17.43 9.18 5.33
C VAL A 292 -17.28 7.70 5.74
N PRO A 293 -18.25 6.80 5.47
CA PRO A 293 -18.08 5.36 5.73
C PRO A 293 -16.84 4.75 5.07
N THR A 294 -16.56 5.12 3.81
CA THR A 294 -15.38 4.63 3.08
C THR A 294 -14.09 5.09 3.76
N VAL A 295 -13.99 6.37 4.12
CA VAL A 295 -12.81 6.94 4.78
C VAL A 295 -12.57 6.28 6.13
N SER A 296 -13.61 6.18 6.97
CA SER A 296 -13.48 5.58 8.31
C SER A 296 -12.97 4.14 8.25
N MET A 297 -13.44 3.39 7.27
CA MET A 297 -13.07 2.01 7.14
C MET A 297 -11.66 1.81 6.59
N PHE A 298 -11.19 2.61 5.63
CA PHE A 298 -9.81 2.52 5.19
C PHE A 298 -8.83 2.96 6.29
N SER A 299 -9.19 3.97 7.08
CA SER A 299 -8.45 4.32 8.30
C SER A 299 -8.35 3.12 9.26
N ARG A 300 -9.44 2.37 9.43
CA ARG A 300 -9.44 1.14 10.24
C ARG A 300 -8.56 0.03 9.66
N LEU A 301 -8.71 -0.26 8.37
CA LEU A 301 -7.92 -1.31 7.69
C LEU A 301 -6.42 -0.99 7.75
N PHE A 302 -6.06 0.29 7.67
CA PHE A 302 -4.69 0.74 7.86
C PHE A 302 -4.18 0.47 9.29
N ALA A 303 -4.95 0.88 10.30
CA ALA A 303 -4.64 0.60 11.71
C ALA A 303 -4.49 -0.90 11.97
N GLU A 304 -5.38 -1.74 11.45
CA GLU A 304 -5.31 -3.21 11.58
C GLU A 304 -4.06 -3.85 11.00
N GLN A 305 -3.46 -3.22 9.99
CA GLN A 305 -2.23 -3.72 9.37
C GLN A 305 -0.98 -3.22 10.10
N THR A 306 -1.04 -2.03 10.72
CA THR A 306 0.15 -1.29 11.14
C THR A 306 0.27 -1.08 12.65
N ASP A 307 -0.83 -0.95 13.38
CA ASP A 307 -0.80 -0.71 14.82
C ASP A 307 -0.12 -1.85 15.57
N GLU A 308 0.66 -1.49 16.60
CA GLU A 308 1.49 -2.40 17.42
C GLU A 308 2.58 -3.16 16.61
N ARG A 309 2.76 -2.81 15.33
CA ARG A 309 3.70 -3.49 14.42
C ARG A 309 4.65 -2.51 13.73
N ALA A 310 4.18 -1.37 13.22
CA ALA A 310 5.03 -0.39 12.55
C ALA A 310 5.89 0.41 13.54
N ALA A 311 7.07 0.85 13.10
CA ALA A 311 7.93 1.71 13.92
C ALA A 311 7.41 3.16 13.98
N LEU A 312 6.81 3.62 12.88
CA LEU A 312 6.28 4.96 12.72
C LEU A 312 5.18 4.93 11.65
N THR A 313 4.12 5.69 11.89
CA THR A 313 3.03 5.90 10.96
C THR A 313 3.12 7.32 10.38
N ILE A 314 2.98 7.47 9.06
CA ILE A 314 2.88 8.78 8.40
C ILE A 314 1.57 8.85 7.61
N TYR A 315 0.70 9.80 7.94
CA TYR A 315 -0.46 10.11 7.12
C TYR A 315 -0.06 11.17 6.08
N SER A 316 0.05 10.77 4.82
CA SER A 316 0.34 11.68 3.69
C SER A 316 -0.62 12.86 3.65
N ALA A 317 -1.88 12.62 4.00
CA ALA A 317 -2.80 13.69 4.35
C ALA A 317 -3.34 13.41 5.76
N HIS A 318 -3.12 14.34 6.69
CA HIS A 318 -3.42 14.17 8.12
C HIS A 318 -4.85 13.71 8.40
N PHE A 319 -5.81 14.13 7.58
CA PHE A 319 -7.22 13.75 7.73
C PHE A 319 -7.49 12.26 7.48
N ASN A 320 -6.53 11.50 6.93
CA ASN A 320 -6.62 10.03 6.81
C ASN A 320 -6.43 9.33 8.17
N ALA A 321 -5.89 10.02 9.17
CA ALA A 321 -5.89 9.54 10.55
C ALA A 321 -7.32 9.39 11.09
N TRP A 322 -8.28 10.18 10.59
CA TRP A 322 -9.65 10.12 11.08
C TRP A 322 -10.40 8.86 10.61
N PRO A 323 -11.19 8.21 11.48
CA PRO A 323 -11.43 8.51 12.90
C PRO A 323 -10.53 7.72 13.87
N HIS A 324 -9.70 6.79 13.37
CA HIS A 324 -9.07 5.78 14.22
C HIS A 324 -7.72 6.22 14.83
N GLY A 325 -6.96 7.07 14.14
CA GLY A 325 -5.57 7.40 14.49
C GLY A 325 -4.64 6.20 14.30
N SER A 326 -3.44 6.30 14.86
CA SER A 326 -2.50 5.17 15.00
C SER A 326 -2.14 4.99 16.46
N ARG A 327 -1.85 3.75 16.83
CA ARG A 327 -1.26 3.40 18.13
C ARG A 327 0.26 3.43 18.12
N CYS A 328 0.85 3.48 16.93
CA CYS A 328 2.27 3.76 16.75
C CYS A 328 2.52 5.28 16.77
N PRO A 329 3.76 5.72 17.06
CA PRO A 329 4.14 7.11 16.83
C PRO A 329 3.72 7.56 15.43
N SER A 330 3.16 8.76 15.33
CA SER A 330 2.47 9.19 14.11
C SER A 330 2.81 10.63 13.68
N ILE A 331 2.92 10.83 12.37
CA ILE A 331 3.09 12.15 11.74
C ILE A 331 1.95 12.36 10.73
N GLY A 332 1.22 13.48 10.85
CA GLY A 332 0.25 13.90 9.85
C GLY A 332 0.79 15.04 8.98
N ILE A 333 0.69 14.90 7.65
CA ILE A 333 1.09 15.96 6.71
C ILE A 333 -0.14 16.74 6.25
N ILE A 334 -0.07 18.07 6.32
CA ILE A 334 -1.10 18.99 5.84
C ILE A 334 -0.61 19.63 4.53
N HIS A 335 -1.17 19.19 3.40
CA HIS A 335 -0.86 19.71 2.05
C HIS A 335 -1.57 21.03 1.68
N GLY A 336 -2.15 21.71 2.68
CA GLY A 336 -2.96 22.91 2.53
C GLY A 336 -4.43 22.70 2.92
N VAL A 337 -5.20 23.79 2.92
CA VAL A 337 -6.63 23.78 3.19
C VAL A 337 -7.37 23.23 1.97
N SER A 338 -7.86 21.99 2.04
CA SER A 338 -8.52 21.33 0.88
C SER A 338 -10.06 21.44 0.88
N TRP A 339 -10.63 22.17 1.84
CA TRP A 339 -12.09 22.32 2.04
C TRP A 339 -12.57 23.77 1.84
N ASP A 340 -11.86 24.52 1.00
CA ASP A 340 -12.11 25.92 0.63
C ASP A 340 -12.78 26.08 -0.75
N GLY A 341 -13.16 24.96 -1.40
CA GLY A 341 -13.76 24.98 -2.72
C GLY A 341 -15.25 25.38 -2.74
N PRO A 342 -15.81 25.72 -3.92
CA PRO A 342 -17.18 26.23 -4.07
C PRO A 342 -18.26 25.21 -3.69
N ASN A 343 -17.90 23.93 -3.67
CA ASN A 343 -18.79 22.87 -3.22
C ASN A 343 -19.03 22.93 -1.72
N VAL A 344 -18.17 23.59 -0.93
CA VAL A 344 -18.23 23.74 0.54
C VAL A 344 -19.17 24.87 0.94
N ARG A 345 -20.47 24.68 0.67
CA ARG A 345 -21.55 25.55 1.18
C ARG A 345 -22.15 24.91 2.43
N ALA A 346 -21.92 25.52 3.59
CA ALA A 346 -22.58 25.15 4.83
C ALA A 346 -23.66 26.18 5.16
N THR A 347 -24.86 25.71 5.51
CA THR A 347 -26.01 26.58 5.84
C THR A 347 -25.95 27.13 7.28
N ASN A 348 -25.16 26.49 8.15
CA ASN A 348 -24.91 26.88 9.54
C ASN A 348 -23.61 26.24 10.06
N GLY A 349 -23.22 26.59 11.29
CA GLY A 349 -21.99 26.09 11.94
C GLY A 349 -21.94 24.57 12.12
N ASN A 350 -23.06 23.92 12.46
CA ASN A 350 -23.09 22.45 12.62
C ASN A 350 -22.88 21.74 11.28
N ALA A 351 -23.52 22.23 10.22
CA ALA A 351 -23.31 21.71 8.87
C ALA A 351 -21.86 21.89 8.40
N PHE A 352 -21.22 23.00 8.78
CA PHE A 352 -19.79 23.22 8.54
C PHE A 352 -18.94 22.21 9.30
N TRP A 353 -19.21 22.02 10.60
CA TRP A 353 -18.48 21.08 11.44
C TRP A 353 -18.58 19.66 10.91
N GLU A 354 -19.79 19.11 10.74
CA GLU A 354 -19.99 17.72 10.29
C GLU A 354 -19.31 17.45 8.95
N ARG A 355 -19.35 18.42 8.03
CA ARG A 355 -18.71 18.30 6.73
C ARG A 355 -17.19 18.30 6.79
N ASN A 356 -16.62 19.13 7.66
CA ASN A 356 -15.17 19.30 7.79
C ASN A 356 -14.56 18.50 8.94
N ARG A 357 -15.39 17.70 9.63
CA ARG A 357 -15.07 16.98 10.86
C ARG A 357 -13.77 16.20 10.74
N ARG A 358 -13.58 15.43 9.64
CA ARG A 358 -12.36 14.65 9.43
C ARG A 358 -11.08 15.49 9.36
N PHE A 359 -11.16 16.70 8.79
CA PHE A 359 -10.01 17.58 8.64
C PHE A 359 -9.66 18.24 9.97
N ILE A 360 -10.68 18.55 10.77
CA ILE A 360 -10.57 19.21 12.07
C ILE A 360 -10.14 18.22 13.15
N GLU A 361 -10.85 17.09 13.26
CA GLU A 361 -10.57 16.06 14.26
C GLU A 361 -9.31 15.25 13.93
N GLY A 362 -8.97 15.09 12.64
CA GLY A 362 -7.77 14.36 12.21
C GLY A 362 -6.46 14.95 12.76
N VAL A 363 -6.42 16.27 13.01
CA VAL A 363 -5.27 16.94 13.65
C VAL A 363 -4.99 16.38 15.05
N ARG A 364 -6.03 15.97 15.80
CA ARG A 364 -5.90 15.44 17.16
C ARG A 364 -5.37 14.01 17.22
N LEU A 365 -5.41 13.32 16.09
CA LEU A 365 -5.11 11.89 15.98
C LEU A 365 -3.67 11.61 15.55
N CYS A 366 -2.87 12.67 15.36
CA CYS A 366 -1.46 12.57 15.01
C CYS A 366 -0.61 13.12 16.16
N ASP A 367 0.47 12.43 16.52
CA ASP A 367 1.39 12.90 17.58
C ASP A 367 2.18 14.13 17.15
N ARG A 368 2.50 14.21 15.86
CA ARG A 368 3.18 15.34 15.22
C ARG A 368 2.47 15.75 13.94
N LEU A 369 2.55 17.04 13.62
CA LEU A 369 1.98 17.58 12.40
C LEU A 369 3.00 18.41 11.64
N VAL A 370 3.06 18.18 10.34
CA VAL A 370 3.86 18.97 9.41
C VAL A 370 2.92 19.63 8.41
N SER A 371 3.00 20.94 8.24
CA SER A 371 2.24 21.65 7.20
C SER A 371 3.16 22.24 6.15
N VAL A 372 2.72 22.17 4.88
CA VAL A 372 3.44 22.77 3.77
C VAL A 372 3.23 24.29 3.66
N ASP A 373 2.36 24.90 4.47
CA ASP A 373 2.09 26.35 4.43
C ASP A 373 1.73 26.91 5.81
N THR A 374 1.88 28.23 5.96
CA THR A 374 1.50 28.90 7.21
C THR A 374 -0.01 29.09 7.34
N ASN A 375 -0.75 29.15 6.23
CA ASN A 375 -2.20 29.39 6.23
C ASN A 375 -2.97 28.30 6.97
N SER A 376 -2.61 27.04 6.76
CA SER A 376 -3.23 25.91 7.44
C SER A 376 -2.95 25.94 8.95
N ALA A 377 -1.70 26.24 9.35
CA ALA A 377 -1.33 26.38 10.76
C ALA A 377 -2.12 27.51 11.44
N ASN A 378 -2.19 28.69 10.80
CA ASN A 378 -2.97 29.83 11.27
C ASN A 378 -4.46 29.48 11.38
N TRP A 379 -5.02 28.77 10.40
CA TRP A 379 -6.42 28.35 10.44
C TRP A 379 -6.70 27.41 11.62
N PHE A 380 -5.86 26.39 11.84
CA PHE A 380 -6.02 25.47 12.96
C PHE A 380 -5.85 26.15 14.32
N GLN A 381 -5.01 27.20 14.42
CA GLN A 381 -4.90 28.03 15.62
C GLN A 381 -6.25 28.66 16.02
N THR A 382 -7.09 29.02 15.03
CA THR A 382 -8.43 29.60 15.30
C THR A 382 -9.44 28.57 15.82
N ILE A 383 -9.21 27.28 15.56
CA ILE A 383 -10.05 26.19 16.07
C ILE A 383 -9.64 25.83 17.49
N GLN A 384 -8.33 25.71 17.73
CA GLN A 384 -7.75 25.54 19.06
C GLN A 384 -6.37 26.19 19.09
N HIS A 385 -6.17 27.09 20.06
CA HIS A 385 -4.96 27.91 20.19
C HIS A 385 -3.67 27.09 20.03
N ASP A 386 -3.60 25.93 20.68
CA ASP A 386 -2.38 25.12 20.73
C ASP A 386 -2.08 24.37 19.43
N TYR A 387 -3.05 24.19 18.52
CA TYR A 387 -2.81 23.47 17.26
C TYR A 387 -1.91 24.23 16.31
N GLY A 388 -2.07 25.55 16.21
CA GLY A 388 -1.17 26.35 15.37
C GLY A 388 0.28 26.24 15.82
N HIS A 389 0.52 26.21 17.13
CA HIS A 389 1.85 26.14 17.72
C HIS A 389 2.49 24.75 17.66
N SER A 390 1.68 23.68 17.57
CA SER A 390 2.18 22.30 17.46
C SER A 390 2.46 21.86 16.02
N ILE A 391 2.00 22.63 15.02
CA ILE A 391 2.23 22.33 13.60
C ILE A 391 3.59 22.89 13.17
N GLN A 392 4.48 22.01 12.71
CA GLN A 392 5.76 22.42 12.13
C GLN A 392 5.58 22.78 10.66
N VAL A 393 5.88 24.03 10.30
CA VAL A 393 5.78 24.48 8.90
C VAL A 393 7.06 24.12 8.12
N ILE A 394 6.91 23.17 7.19
CA ILE A 394 7.95 22.72 6.26
C ILE A 394 7.38 22.87 4.83
N PRO A 395 7.63 24.01 4.17
CA PRO A 395 7.11 24.24 2.83
C PRO A 395 7.66 23.24 1.82
N ASN A 396 6.98 23.10 0.69
CA ASN A 396 7.50 22.38 -0.47
C ASN A 396 8.81 22.99 -0.96
N TYR A 397 9.48 22.26 -1.83
CA TYR A 397 10.85 22.53 -2.24
C TYR A 397 11.01 22.56 -3.75
N VAL A 398 12.17 23.05 -4.19
CA VAL A 398 12.66 22.91 -5.56
C VAL A 398 14.05 22.28 -5.55
N GLU A 399 14.31 21.44 -6.55
CA GLU A 399 15.62 20.83 -6.79
C GLU A 399 16.42 21.74 -7.74
N GLU A 400 17.48 22.37 -7.23
CA GLU A 400 18.23 23.39 -7.95
C GLU A 400 19.06 22.80 -9.11
N SER A 401 19.37 21.50 -9.07
CA SER A 401 20.03 20.81 -10.18
C SER A 401 19.13 20.61 -11.39
N ASP A 402 17.83 20.45 -11.16
CA ASP A 402 16.84 20.16 -12.20
C ASP A 402 16.19 21.45 -12.69
N PHE A 403 16.01 22.43 -11.80
CA PHE A 403 15.36 23.70 -12.07
C PHE A 403 16.31 24.85 -11.73
N SER A 404 17.00 25.34 -12.76
CA SER A 404 17.83 26.53 -12.72
C SER A 404 17.47 27.47 -13.85
N PRO A 405 17.81 28.76 -13.78
CA PRO A 405 17.60 29.66 -14.90
C PRO A 405 18.39 29.21 -16.12
N ARG A 406 17.81 29.40 -17.31
CA ARG A 406 18.55 29.27 -18.56
C ARG A 406 19.55 30.42 -18.73
N ASP A 407 20.52 30.25 -19.62
CA ASP A 407 21.37 31.36 -20.05
C ASP A 407 20.54 32.48 -20.70
N GLY A 408 20.93 33.72 -20.40
CA GLY A 408 20.24 34.91 -20.89
C GLY A 408 18.77 35.01 -20.43
N TYR A 409 18.39 34.43 -19.28
CA TYR A 409 16.99 34.48 -18.83
C TYR A 409 16.48 35.91 -18.55
N LEU A 410 17.37 36.88 -18.31
CA LEU A 410 17.01 38.30 -18.14
C LEU A 410 16.97 39.09 -19.46
N GLU A 411 17.43 38.50 -20.56
CA GLU A 411 17.43 39.16 -21.86
C GLU A 411 16.00 39.25 -22.42
N THR A 412 15.71 40.37 -23.09
CA THR A 412 14.45 40.56 -23.79
C THR A 412 14.40 39.67 -25.02
N ARG A 413 13.28 38.96 -25.21
CA ARG A 413 13.03 38.11 -26.38
C ARG A 413 12.13 38.82 -27.39
N GLU A 414 12.28 38.48 -28.67
CA GLU A 414 11.37 38.94 -29.73
C GLU A 414 9.92 38.51 -29.48
N ARG A 415 9.74 37.28 -28.97
CA ARG A 415 8.44 36.76 -28.54
C ARG A 415 8.49 36.35 -27.07
N LEU A 416 7.45 36.72 -26.33
CA LEU A 416 7.27 36.36 -24.93
C LEU A 416 6.33 35.17 -24.83
N VAL A 417 6.68 34.20 -23.99
CA VAL A 417 5.85 33.01 -23.77
C VAL A 417 5.25 33.04 -22.37
N ILE A 418 3.93 32.90 -22.30
CA ILE A 418 3.15 32.77 -21.06
C ILE A 418 2.82 31.29 -20.86
N LEU A 419 3.23 30.73 -19.72
CA LEU A 419 3.10 29.32 -19.40
C LEU A 419 2.02 29.06 -18.34
N TYR A 420 1.21 28.03 -18.57
CA TYR A 420 0.30 27.41 -17.61
C TYR A 420 0.74 25.96 -17.36
N PRO A 421 1.51 25.66 -16.29
CA PRO A 421 2.14 24.36 -16.06
C PRO A 421 1.35 23.50 -15.05
N ARG A 422 0.04 23.38 -15.23
CA ARG A 422 -0.88 22.81 -14.22
C ARG A 422 -1.80 21.78 -14.86
N ARG A 423 -2.42 20.93 -14.03
CA ARG A 423 -3.55 20.10 -14.48
C ARG A 423 -4.59 21.01 -15.13
N LEU A 424 -5.01 20.68 -16.35
CA LEU A 424 -5.94 21.46 -17.15
C LEU A 424 -7.36 21.18 -16.65
N TYR A 425 -7.78 21.89 -15.61
CA TYR A 425 -9.14 21.81 -15.05
C TYR A 425 -9.47 23.06 -14.21
N SER A 426 -10.76 23.23 -13.89
CA SER A 426 -11.29 24.45 -13.26
C SER A 426 -10.61 24.88 -11.95
N PRO A 427 -10.40 24.01 -10.93
CA PRO A 427 -9.74 24.42 -9.67
C PRO A 427 -8.34 25.01 -9.81
N ARG A 428 -7.61 24.69 -10.89
CA ARG A 428 -6.29 25.27 -11.19
C ARG A 428 -6.38 26.54 -12.04
N GLY A 429 -7.58 27.10 -12.22
CA GLY A 429 -7.82 28.37 -12.90
C GLY A 429 -7.78 28.31 -14.41
N LEU A 430 -7.90 27.13 -15.03
CA LEU A 430 -7.84 26.98 -16.49
C LEU A 430 -8.77 27.96 -17.20
N TYR A 431 -10.05 27.99 -16.81
CA TYR A 431 -11.07 28.80 -17.49
C TYR A 431 -10.80 30.30 -17.32
N MET A 432 -10.28 30.73 -16.18
CA MET A 432 -9.86 32.13 -15.96
C MET A 432 -8.80 32.57 -16.97
N VAL A 433 -7.85 31.68 -17.30
CA VAL A 433 -6.84 31.96 -18.34
C VAL A 433 -7.49 32.03 -19.71
N LEU A 434 -8.39 31.09 -20.05
CA LEU A 434 -9.05 31.05 -21.35
C LEU A 434 -9.96 32.26 -21.61
N ASP A 435 -10.54 32.84 -20.55
CA ASP A 435 -11.41 34.02 -20.60
C ASP A 435 -10.64 35.29 -21.03
N VAL A 436 -9.37 35.42 -20.61
CA VAL A 436 -8.55 36.62 -20.91
C VAL A 436 -7.67 36.45 -22.14
N LEU A 437 -7.39 35.20 -22.53
CA LEU A 437 -6.40 34.85 -23.53
C LEU A 437 -6.61 35.56 -24.87
N ASP A 438 -7.84 35.62 -25.38
CA ASP A 438 -8.13 36.21 -26.69
C ASP A 438 -7.77 37.70 -26.71
N GLY A 439 -8.18 38.45 -25.69
CA GLY A 439 -7.88 39.87 -25.60
C GLY A 439 -6.38 40.17 -25.45
N ILE A 440 -5.62 39.28 -24.79
CA ILE A 440 -4.16 39.39 -24.71
C ILE A 440 -3.52 39.12 -26.08
N LEU A 441 -3.92 38.06 -26.79
CA LEU A 441 -3.33 37.73 -28.09
C LEU A 441 -3.66 38.76 -29.17
N GLU A 442 -4.83 39.40 -29.09
CA GLU A 442 -5.24 40.53 -29.95
C GLU A 442 -4.38 41.77 -29.71
N ALA A 443 -4.15 42.14 -28.45
CA ALA A 443 -3.41 43.34 -28.09
C ALA A 443 -1.89 43.20 -28.23
N TYR A 444 -1.34 41.99 -28.06
CA TYR A 444 0.11 41.75 -28.03
C TYR A 444 0.52 40.70 -29.08
N PRO A 445 0.91 41.08 -30.30
CA PRO A 445 1.19 40.14 -31.39
C PRO A 445 2.45 39.28 -31.17
N ASN A 446 3.33 39.70 -30.26
CA ASN A 446 4.56 39.02 -29.89
C ASN A 446 4.41 38.05 -28.71
N VAL A 447 3.19 37.75 -28.26
CA VAL A 447 2.94 36.84 -27.12
C VAL A 447 2.43 35.47 -27.58
N ASP A 448 2.90 34.40 -26.94
CA ASP A 448 2.40 33.03 -27.14
C ASP A 448 1.97 32.41 -25.79
N PHE A 449 1.02 31.48 -25.83
CA PHE A 449 0.55 30.73 -24.65
C PHE A 449 0.90 29.25 -24.75
N HIS A 450 1.48 28.72 -23.67
CA HIS A 450 1.77 27.29 -23.53
C HIS A 450 0.96 26.72 -22.36
N PHE A 451 0.18 25.67 -22.63
CA PHE A 451 -0.56 24.88 -21.65
C PHE A 451 0.12 23.52 -21.49
N VAL A 452 0.71 23.28 -20.32
CA VAL A 452 1.51 22.09 -20.03
C VAL A 452 0.91 21.31 -18.87
N GLY A 453 0.36 20.13 -19.17
CA GLY A 453 -0.27 19.26 -18.18
C GLY A 453 -1.34 18.37 -18.79
N TYR A 454 -1.90 17.48 -17.96
CA TYR A 454 -3.01 16.62 -18.32
C TYR A 454 -4.35 17.25 -17.90
N GLY A 455 -5.42 16.94 -18.62
CA GLY A 455 -6.79 17.32 -18.27
C GLY A 455 -7.78 16.37 -18.90
N ASP A 456 -9.02 16.44 -18.45
CA ASP A 456 -10.08 15.61 -19.00
C ASP A 456 -10.45 16.13 -20.40
N SER A 457 -11.08 15.29 -21.22
CA SER A 457 -11.36 15.61 -22.63
C SER A 457 -12.11 16.93 -22.80
N ALA A 458 -13.11 17.18 -21.94
CA ALA A 458 -13.90 18.42 -21.94
C ALA A 458 -13.06 19.68 -21.66
N ASP A 459 -12.08 19.59 -20.77
CA ASP A 459 -11.19 20.71 -20.45
C ASP A 459 -10.18 20.96 -21.58
N THR A 460 -9.60 19.88 -22.11
CA THR A 460 -8.64 19.98 -23.22
C THR A 460 -9.28 20.49 -24.51
N ALA A 461 -10.55 20.15 -24.77
CA ALA A 461 -11.29 20.62 -25.93
C ALA A 461 -11.42 22.15 -25.96
N ARG A 462 -11.65 22.78 -24.80
CA ARG A 462 -11.71 24.26 -24.69
C ARG A 462 -10.38 24.93 -25.02
N VAL A 463 -9.26 24.30 -24.68
CA VAL A 463 -7.93 24.77 -25.09
C VAL A 463 -7.74 24.59 -26.59
N ASP A 464 -8.19 23.46 -27.15
CA ASP A 464 -8.09 23.18 -28.58
C ASP A 464 -8.96 24.11 -29.44
N GLU A 465 -10.11 24.56 -28.95
CA GLU A 465 -10.91 25.61 -29.58
C GLU A 465 -10.11 26.91 -29.72
N LYS A 466 -9.40 27.33 -28.66
CA LYS A 466 -8.51 28.50 -28.72
C LYS A 466 -7.36 28.27 -29.70
N ARG A 467 -6.78 27.05 -29.74
CA ARG A 467 -5.73 26.67 -30.71
C ARG A 467 -6.22 26.75 -32.15
N ALA A 468 -7.45 26.33 -32.44
CA ALA A 468 -8.04 26.44 -33.76
C ALA A 468 -8.16 27.90 -34.22
N ARG A 469 -8.45 28.82 -33.29
CA ARG A 469 -8.52 30.26 -33.55
C ARG A 469 -7.15 30.92 -33.76
N TRP A 470 -6.16 30.59 -32.91
CA TRP A 470 -4.88 31.31 -32.83
C TRP A 470 -3.68 30.57 -33.40
N GLY A 471 -3.88 29.35 -33.90
CA GLY A 471 -2.86 28.55 -34.55
C GLY A 471 -1.65 28.25 -33.66
N ASN A 472 -0.45 28.51 -34.17
CA ASN A 472 0.83 28.21 -33.52
C ASN A 472 1.13 29.07 -32.29
N ARG A 473 0.34 30.12 -32.03
CA ARG A 473 0.47 30.98 -30.84
C ARG A 473 -0.05 30.33 -29.56
N ILE A 474 -0.74 29.19 -29.68
CA ILE A 474 -1.17 28.39 -28.53
C ILE A 474 -0.65 26.96 -28.68
N ARG A 475 0.11 26.50 -27.69
CA ARG A 475 0.60 25.13 -27.60
C ARG A 475 -0.04 24.43 -26.41
N ARG A 476 -0.48 23.19 -26.62
CA ARG A 476 -0.94 22.29 -25.55
C ARG A 476 -0.16 21.00 -25.65
N TYR A 477 0.51 20.62 -24.56
CA TYR A 477 1.30 19.40 -24.48
C TYR A 477 1.40 18.93 -23.02
N SER A 478 2.00 17.77 -22.80
CA SER A 478 2.28 17.24 -21.47
C SER A 478 3.72 16.77 -21.46
N LEU A 479 4.43 17.03 -20.36
CA LEU A 479 5.80 16.57 -20.18
C LEU A 479 5.86 15.71 -18.90
N PRO A 480 6.72 14.67 -18.89
CA PRO A 480 7.08 14.02 -17.64
C PRO A 480 7.83 15.01 -16.74
N MET A 481 7.76 14.79 -15.43
CA MET A 481 8.33 15.70 -14.41
C MET A 481 9.78 16.09 -14.70
N LYS A 482 10.63 15.13 -15.10
CA LYS A 482 12.05 15.37 -15.39
C LYS A 482 12.31 16.32 -16.56
N GLU A 483 11.32 16.53 -17.42
CA GLU A 483 11.42 17.40 -18.60
C GLU A 483 10.75 18.76 -18.39
N MET A 484 10.07 18.97 -17.25
CA MET A 484 9.30 20.20 -17.00
C MET A 484 10.17 21.47 -17.03
N ALA A 485 11.46 21.38 -16.68
CA ALA A 485 12.41 22.48 -16.81
C ALA A 485 12.42 23.10 -18.23
N GLN A 486 12.25 22.26 -19.27
CA GLN A 486 12.19 22.71 -20.66
C GLN A 486 11.01 23.65 -20.92
N ALA A 487 9.84 23.35 -20.33
CA ALA A 487 8.67 24.21 -20.45
C ALA A 487 8.89 25.55 -19.74
N TYR A 488 9.50 25.54 -18.55
CA TYR A 488 9.81 26.78 -17.83
C TYR A 488 10.85 27.62 -18.57
N HIS A 489 11.91 27.02 -19.13
CA HIS A 489 12.93 27.73 -19.93
C HIS A 489 12.39 28.35 -21.22
N ALA A 490 11.36 27.74 -21.80
CA ALA A 490 10.67 28.29 -22.95
C ALA A 490 9.85 29.55 -22.58
N ALA A 491 9.49 29.73 -21.31
CA ALA A 491 8.60 30.78 -20.84
C ALA A 491 9.32 31.99 -20.26
N ASP A 492 8.59 33.10 -20.18
CA ASP A 492 9.02 34.35 -19.53
C ASP A 492 8.12 34.70 -18.35
N ILE A 493 6.81 34.43 -18.49
CA ILE A 493 5.80 34.59 -17.46
C ILE A 493 5.15 33.23 -17.21
N THR A 494 4.95 32.85 -15.94
CA THR A 494 4.24 31.64 -15.55
C THR A 494 3.02 31.98 -14.71
N LEU A 495 1.88 31.41 -15.07
CA LEU A 495 0.60 31.59 -14.41
C LEU A 495 0.33 30.44 -13.44
N ILE A 496 0.08 30.77 -12.17
CA ILE A 496 -0.40 29.85 -11.14
C ILE A 496 -1.77 30.35 -10.61
N PRO A 497 -2.83 30.34 -11.44
CA PRO A 497 -4.09 31.02 -11.13
C PRO A 497 -5.06 30.15 -10.34
N THR A 498 -4.56 29.44 -9.32
CA THR A 498 -5.35 28.49 -8.54
C THR A 498 -6.58 29.14 -7.91
N LEU A 499 -7.72 28.46 -7.90
CA LEU A 499 -8.96 29.01 -7.32
C LEU A 499 -9.17 28.64 -5.86
N HIS A 500 -8.73 27.45 -5.46
CA HIS A 500 -8.86 26.91 -4.11
C HIS A 500 -7.93 25.69 -3.95
N SER A 501 -7.75 25.23 -2.72
CA SER A 501 -7.10 23.96 -2.37
C SER A 501 -5.64 23.86 -2.83
N GLU A 502 -4.81 24.72 -2.25
CA GLU A 502 -3.40 24.84 -2.60
C GLU A 502 -2.53 25.04 -1.34
N GLY A 503 -1.46 24.26 -1.25
CA GLY A 503 -0.39 24.49 -0.29
C GLY A 503 0.70 25.37 -0.92
N THR A 504 1.94 25.26 -0.47
CA THR A 504 3.06 25.82 -1.27
C THR A 504 3.18 25.06 -2.59
N SER A 505 3.16 25.75 -3.72
CA SER A 505 3.06 25.12 -5.04
C SER A 505 4.44 24.74 -5.60
N LEU A 506 4.67 23.44 -5.88
CA LEU A 506 5.88 22.97 -6.57
C LEU A 506 6.06 23.66 -7.92
N SER A 507 5.00 23.76 -8.73
CA SER A 507 5.05 24.43 -10.03
C SER A 507 5.40 25.93 -9.94
N CYS A 508 5.01 26.59 -8.84
CA CYS A 508 5.40 27.98 -8.60
C CYS A 508 6.90 28.07 -8.29
N LEU A 509 7.40 27.22 -7.39
CA LEU A 509 8.81 27.17 -7.02
C LEU A 509 9.71 26.83 -8.21
N GLU A 510 9.32 25.85 -9.03
CA GLU A 510 10.01 25.46 -10.26
C GLU A 510 10.09 26.62 -11.25
N ALA A 511 8.99 27.34 -11.48
CA ALA A 511 8.96 28.51 -12.35
C ALA A 511 9.89 29.63 -11.85
N MET A 512 9.85 29.91 -10.55
CA MET A 512 10.71 30.91 -9.92
C MET A 512 12.20 30.52 -10.05
N ALA A 513 12.52 29.24 -9.80
CA ALA A 513 13.87 28.71 -9.91
C ALA A 513 14.41 28.73 -11.35
N CYS A 514 13.54 28.48 -12.34
CA CYS A 514 13.88 28.59 -13.76
C CYS A 514 13.95 30.03 -14.31
N GLY A 515 13.73 31.04 -13.46
CA GLY A 515 13.87 32.45 -13.83
C GLY A 515 12.65 33.05 -14.50
N ASN A 516 11.45 32.52 -14.26
CA ASN A 516 10.20 33.07 -14.80
C ASN A 516 9.62 34.11 -13.83
N ALA A 517 8.98 35.14 -14.36
CA ALA A 517 8.11 35.99 -13.55
C ALA A 517 6.82 35.22 -13.27
N VAL A 518 6.37 35.19 -12.02
CA VAL A 518 5.17 34.45 -11.64
C VAL A 518 4.01 35.40 -11.39
N ILE A 519 2.85 35.07 -11.95
CA ILE A 519 1.56 35.63 -11.59
C ILE A 519 0.77 34.51 -10.90
N ALA A 520 0.52 34.65 -9.61
CA ALA A 520 -0.17 33.66 -8.78
C ALA A 520 -1.39 34.28 -8.12
N THR A 521 -2.43 33.50 -7.87
CA THR A 521 -3.57 33.95 -7.08
C THR A 521 -3.28 33.92 -5.59
N ARG A 522 -3.96 34.76 -4.81
CA ARG A 522 -3.92 34.82 -3.35
C ARG A 522 -4.69 33.65 -2.72
N ILE A 523 -4.29 32.42 -3.04
CA ILE A 523 -4.93 31.19 -2.56
C ILE A 523 -3.91 30.32 -1.85
N GLY A 524 -4.24 29.93 -0.63
CA GLY A 524 -3.49 28.96 0.16
C GLY A 524 -2.00 29.29 0.24
N GLY A 525 -1.13 28.30 0.17
CA GLY A 525 0.31 28.49 0.36
C GLY A 525 1.04 29.29 -0.74
N LEU A 526 0.34 29.85 -1.73
CA LEU A 526 0.94 30.76 -2.72
C LEU A 526 1.40 32.08 -2.09
N SER A 527 0.72 32.54 -1.03
CA SER A 527 1.12 33.75 -0.29
C SER A 527 2.42 33.58 0.50
N ASP A 528 2.81 32.34 0.81
CA ASP A 528 4.09 32.02 1.44
C ASP A 528 5.26 32.10 0.44
N LEU A 529 4.97 31.96 -0.85
CA LEU A 529 5.95 31.95 -1.93
C LEU A 529 6.09 33.31 -2.64
N VAL A 530 4.96 33.97 -2.89
CA VAL A 530 4.89 35.19 -3.72
C VAL A 530 4.51 36.39 -2.87
N ILE A 531 5.46 37.31 -2.73
CA ILE A 531 5.29 38.64 -2.16
C ILE A 531 4.96 39.59 -3.31
N HIS A 532 3.74 40.12 -3.31
CA HIS A 532 3.22 41.00 -4.35
C HIS A 532 4.19 42.15 -4.66
N ASP A 533 4.47 42.34 -5.95
CA ASP A 533 5.33 43.38 -6.53
C ASP A 533 6.83 43.29 -6.16
N TYR A 534 7.23 42.30 -5.36
CA TYR A 534 8.62 42.05 -5.01
C TYR A 534 9.25 40.91 -5.82
N ASN A 535 8.70 39.70 -5.75
CA ASN A 535 9.22 38.51 -6.44
C ASN A 535 8.20 37.85 -7.40
N GLY A 536 7.03 38.47 -7.54
CA GLY A 536 5.96 38.07 -8.44
C GLY A 536 4.73 38.94 -8.22
N LEU A 537 3.66 38.65 -8.95
CA LEU A 537 2.37 39.31 -8.76
C LEU A 537 1.40 38.34 -8.08
N LEU A 538 1.01 38.68 -6.85
CA LEU A 538 -0.07 37.98 -6.14
C LEU A 538 -1.39 38.71 -6.40
N ILE A 539 -2.34 38.05 -7.08
CA ILE A 539 -3.59 38.64 -7.56
C ILE A 539 -4.82 38.01 -6.92
N GLU A 540 -5.96 38.67 -7.01
CA GLU A 540 -7.24 38.07 -6.65
C GLU A 540 -7.66 37.01 -7.70
N PRO A 541 -8.39 35.94 -7.31
CA PRO A 541 -8.75 34.83 -8.19
C PRO A 541 -9.91 35.18 -9.13
N ASN A 542 -9.70 36.17 -10.01
CA ASN A 542 -10.64 36.55 -11.06
C ASN A 542 -9.92 36.94 -12.37
N ALA A 543 -10.66 36.85 -13.48
CA ALA A 543 -10.12 37.06 -14.82
C ALA A 543 -9.60 38.49 -15.04
N GLU A 544 -10.27 39.53 -14.52
CA GLU A 544 -9.82 40.91 -14.75
C GLU A 544 -8.49 41.18 -14.06
N ALA A 545 -8.32 40.74 -12.81
CA ALA A 545 -7.05 40.86 -12.10
C ALA A 545 -5.90 40.11 -12.80
N LEU A 546 -6.18 38.94 -13.39
CA LEU A 546 -5.21 38.19 -14.19
C LEU A 546 -4.81 38.94 -15.46
N LYS A 547 -5.80 39.47 -16.19
CA LYS A 547 -5.58 40.25 -17.40
C LYS A 547 -4.74 41.50 -17.12
N ASP A 548 -5.09 42.26 -16.08
CA ASP A 548 -4.37 43.48 -15.70
C ASP A 548 -2.93 43.18 -15.29
N ALA A 549 -2.70 42.10 -14.54
CA ALA A 549 -1.36 41.67 -14.16
C ALA A 549 -0.52 41.25 -15.38
N ILE A 550 -1.10 40.51 -16.33
CA ILE A 550 -0.41 40.12 -17.57
C ILE A 550 -0.02 41.38 -18.35
N ARG A 551 -0.98 42.28 -18.62
CA ARG A 551 -0.72 43.54 -19.34
C ARG A 551 0.35 44.38 -18.66
N GLY A 552 0.24 44.53 -17.34
CA GLY A 552 1.18 45.30 -16.53
C GLY A 552 2.62 44.79 -16.58
N LEU A 553 2.86 43.49 -16.86
CA LEU A 553 4.20 42.96 -17.10
C LEU A 553 4.62 43.05 -18.57
N LEU A 554 3.70 42.84 -19.51
CA LEU A 554 3.97 42.98 -20.95
C LEU A 554 4.35 44.41 -21.33
N ASP A 555 3.74 45.40 -20.66
CA ASP A 555 3.98 46.83 -20.91
C ASP A 555 5.25 47.36 -20.20
N ARG A 556 5.87 46.58 -19.29
CA ARG A 556 7.02 46.99 -18.46
C ARG A 556 8.13 45.92 -18.43
N PRO A 557 8.98 45.84 -19.48
CA PRO A 557 10.04 44.85 -19.57
C PRO A 557 11.08 44.92 -18.43
N ASP A 558 11.32 46.12 -17.91
CA ASP A 558 12.17 46.37 -16.74
C ASP A 558 11.60 45.72 -15.48
N LYS A 559 10.29 45.89 -15.24
CA LYS A 559 9.60 45.25 -14.12
C LYS A 559 9.57 43.73 -14.28
N LEU A 560 9.34 43.25 -15.51
CA LEU A 560 9.41 41.82 -15.81
C LEU A 560 10.78 41.25 -15.45
N ALA A 561 11.88 41.88 -15.88
CA ALA A 561 13.24 41.44 -15.55
C ALA A 561 13.54 41.50 -14.05
N GLU A 562 13.06 42.54 -13.36
CA GLU A 562 13.18 42.66 -11.89
C GLU A 562 12.52 41.46 -11.19
N LEU A 563 11.26 41.17 -11.52
CA LEU A 563 10.52 40.08 -10.90
C LEU A 563 11.15 38.71 -11.21
N LYS A 564 11.63 38.47 -12.44
CA LYS A 564 12.36 37.24 -12.80
C LYS A 564 13.57 37.02 -11.89
N ARG A 565 14.39 38.06 -11.69
CA ARG A 565 15.57 37.98 -10.81
C ARG A 565 15.17 37.70 -9.35
N LYS A 566 14.19 38.44 -8.83
CA LYS A 566 13.73 38.30 -7.44
C LYS A 566 13.06 36.96 -7.17
N ALA A 567 12.32 36.43 -8.14
CA ALA A 567 11.75 35.08 -8.08
C ALA A 567 12.86 34.03 -7.88
N THR A 568 13.91 34.07 -8.70
CA THR A 568 15.06 33.16 -8.58
C THR A 568 15.79 33.27 -7.25
N GLU A 569 16.00 34.50 -6.74
CA GLU A 569 16.61 34.72 -5.41
C GLU A 569 15.80 34.04 -4.30
N VAL A 570 14.47 34.19 -4.33
CA VAL A 570 13.58 33.61 -3.31
C VAL A 570 13.51 32.08 -3.43
N ALA A 571 13.47 31.52 -4.65
CA ALA A 571 13.38 30.08 -4.86
C ALA A 571 14.50 29.28 -4.15
N ARG A 572 15.71 29.83 -4.08
CA ARG A 572 16.87 29.21 -3.38
C ARG A 572 16.64 28.97 -1.89
N VAL A 573 15.74 29.74 -1.27
CA VAL A 573 15.39 29.54 0.16
C VAL A 573 14.57 28.26 0.36
N PHE A 574 13.89 27.79 -0.68
CA PHE A 574 13.08 26.57 -0.71
C PHE A 574 13.84 25.38 -1.32
N SER A 575 15.17 25.33 -1.18
CA SER A 575 15.99 24.22 -1.68
C SER A 575 15.59 22.87 -1.06
N LYS A 576 15.61 21.78 -1.84
CA LYS A 576 15.38 20.42 -1.35
C LYS A 576 16.25 20.04 -0.15
N ARG A 577 17.53 20.46 -0.14
CA ARG A 577 18.45 20.23 0.98
C ARG A 577 17.92 20.73 2.32
N ARG A 578 17.30 21.92 2.34
CA ARG A 578 16.70 22.48 3.57
C ARG A 578 15.46 21.70 4.00
N TRP A 579 14.64 21.29 3.03
CA TRP A 579 13.48 20.44 3.28
C TRP A 579 13.90 19.09 3.89
N GLU A 580 14.92 18.44 3.33
CA GLU A 580 15.47 17.18 3.83
C GLU A 580 15.99 17.30 5.26
N HIS A 581 16.70 18.39 5.56
CA HIS A 581 17.22 18.64 6.90
C HIS A 581 16.11 18.75 7.93
N LYS A 582 15.10 19.60 7.68
CA LYS A 582 13.95 19.75 8.58
C LYS A 582 13.18 18.45 8.75
N TRP A 583 12.95 17.69 7.67
CA TRP A 583 12.28 16.40 7.75
C TRP A 583 13.07 15.34 8.53
N THR A 584 14.40 15.37 8.42
CA THR A 584 15.27 14.49 9.23
C THR A 584 15.03 14.73 10.71
N GLU A 585 14.94 15.99 11.15
CA GLU A 585 14.64 16.35 12.54
C GLU A 585 13.26 15.85 12.98
N VAL A 586 12.25 15.97 12.12
CA VAL A 586 10.89 15.46 12.41
C VAL A 586 10.89 13.94 12.59
N LEU A 587 11.50 13.21 11.66
CA LEU A 587 11.56 11.75 11.69
C LEU A 587 12.31 11.25 12.93
N GLN A 588 13.47 11.85 13.23
CA GLN A 588 14.26 11.50 14.41
C GLN A 588 13.51 11.80 15.71
N SER A 589 12.86 12.97 15.79
CA SER A 589 12.01 13.31 16.93
C SER A 589 10.86 12.30 17.08
N ALA A 590 10.19 11.94 15.99
CA ALA A 590 9.06 11.02 16.00
C ALA A 590 9.40 9.62 16.50
N LEU A 591 10.55 9.11 16.11
CA LEU A 591 11.03 7.80 16.53
C LEU A 591 11.56 7.78 17.98
N GLY A 592 12.01 8.92 18.52
CA GLY A 592 12.58 9.03 19.87
C GLY A 592 13.81 8.14 20.10
N ASP A 593 14.08 7.82 21.37
CA ASP A 593 15.20 6.95 21.82
C ASP A 593 14.87 5.44 21.77
N GLN A 594 13.83 5.03 21.02
CA GLN A 594 13.34 3.64 20.98
C GLN A 594 14.50 2.62 20.75
N PRO A 595 14.81 1.76 21.75
CA PRO A 595 16.04 0.97 21.80
C PRO A 595 16.01 -0.32 20.97
N ASN A 596 14.89 -0.70 20.36
CA ASN A 596 14.76 -1.97 19.65
C ASN A 596 14.87 -1.80 18.13
N ARG A 597 16.03 -1.30 17.69
CA ARG A 597 16.39 -1.22 16.26
C ARG A 597 17.05 -2.53 15.85
N GLN A 598 16.26 -3.56 15.58
CA GLN A 598 16.72 -4.48 14.53
C GLN A 598 16.51 -3.74 13.20
N PRO A 599 17.56 -3.52 12.39
CA PRO A 599 17.37 -3.05 11.03
C PRO A 599 16.31 -3.96 10.38
N SER A 600 15.28 -3.37 9.75
CA SER A 600 14.42 -4.21 8.93
C SER A 600 15.33 -4.91 7.92
N ALA A 601 15.18 -6.23 7.79
CA ALA A 601 15.64 -6.89 6.59
C ALA A 601 14.98 -6.10 5.45
N GLY A 602 15.80 -5.41 4.64
CA GLY A 602 15.31 -4.48 3.63
C GLY A 602 14.25 -5.12 2.74
N SER A 603 13.52 -4.34 1.96
CA SER A 603 12.45 -4.86 1.10
C SER A 603 12.95 -6.10 0.35
N GLY A 604 12.33 -7.26 0.63
CA GLY A 604 12.75 -8.52 0.01
C GLY A 604 12.65 -8.41 -1.50
N ARG A 605 13.33 -9.29 -2.24
CA ARG A 605 13.49 -9.17 -3.68
C ARG A 605 12.16 -9.23 -4.41
N LEU A 606 12.08 -8.59 -5.57
CA LEU A 606 10.98 -8.75 -6.50
C LEU A 606 11.28 -9.92 -7.43
N VAL A 607 10.46 -10.96 -7.35
CA VAL A 607 10.57 -12.16 -8.19
C VAL A 607 9.34 -12.25 -9.09
N GLU A 608 9.55 -12.33 -10.40
CA GLU A 608 8.48 -12.59 -11.36
C GLU A 608 8.56 -14.02 -11.86
N LEU A 609 7.45 -14.75 -11.78
CA LEU A 609 7.31 -16.12 -12.25
C LEU A 609 6.30 -16.15 -13.40
N TYR A 610 6.77 -16.41 -14.62
CA TYR A 610 5.94 -16.50 -15.82
C TYR A 610 5.52 -17.95 -16.08
N LEU A 611 4.21 -18.18 -16.10
CA LEU A 611 3.59 -19.48 -16.30
C LEU A 611 2.61 -19.46 -17.48
N SER A 612 2.59 -20.55 -18.23
CA SER A 612 1.66 -20.72 -19.35
C SER A 612 0.24 -21.04 -18.89
N SER A 613 0.09 -21.78 -17.77
CA SER A 613 -1.19 -22.08 -17.14
C SER A 613 -1.02 -22.51 -15.67
N GLU A 614 -2.11 -22.55 -14.91
CA GLU A 614 -2.09 -23.07 -13.53
C GLU A 614 -1.72 -24.56 -13.45
N LEU A 615 -1.97 -25.33 -14.51
CA LEU A 615 -1.62 -26.75 -14.57
C LEU A 615 -0.10 -26.98 -14.63
N ALA A 616 0.69 -25.94 -14.92
CA ALA A 616 2.15 -26.00 -14.86
C ALA A 616 2.69 -25.94 -13.42
N LEU A 617 1.85 -25.61 -12.43
CA LEU A 617 2.24 -25.60 -11.02
C LEU A 617 2.31 -27.04 -10.50
N ASP A 618 3.51 -27.47 -10.10
CA ASP A 618 3.72 -28.70 -9.34
C ASP A 618 4.15 -28.39 -7.89
N GLY A 619 4.24 -29.44 -7.06
CA GLY A 619 4.61 -29.32 -5.65
C GLY A 619 6.00 -28.71 -5.43
N ARG A 620 6.99 -28.99 -6.29
CA ARG A 620 8.35 -28.46 -6.12
C ARG A 620 8.44 -26.99 -6.54
N MET A 621 7.68 -26.59 -7.55
CA MET A 621 7.53 -25.18 -7.92
C MET A 621 6.86 -24.41 -6.77
N GLY A 622 5.81 -24.99 -6.19
CA GLY A 622 5.18 -24.45 -4.99
C GLY A 622 6.12 -24.34 -3.79
N GLU A 623 6.99 -25.33 -3.56
CA GLU A 623 8.04 -25.26 -2.53
C GLU A 623 8.98 -24.07 -2.77
N THR A 624 9.31 -23.79 -4.04
CA THR A 624 10.11 -22.62 -4.40
C THR A 624 9.38 -21.33 -4.01
N ILE A 625 8.10 -21.20 -4.36
CA ILE A 625 7.29 -20.02 -4.04
C ILE A 625 7.21 -19.82 -2.52
N VAL A 626 6.92 -20.87 -1.76
CA VAL A 626 6.87 -20.81 -0.29
C VAL A 626 8.21 -20.34 0.28
N ARG A 627 9.35 -20.89 -0.17
CA ARG A 627 10.67 -20.46 0.29
C ARG A 627 10.97 -18.99 -0.01
N LEU A 628 10.54 -18.48 -1.17
CA LEU A 628 10.69 -17.05 -1.51
C LEU A 628 9.87 -16.17 -0.56
N LEU A 629 8.62 -16.55 -0.32
CA LEU A 629 7.75 -15.85 0.64
C LEU A 629 8.31 -15.91 2.07
N GLU A 630 8.90 -17.01 2.50
CA GLU A 630 9.53 -17.11 3.82
C GLU A 630 10.73 -16.17 3.99
N ARG A 631 11.51 -15.96 2.92
CA ARG A 631 12.68 -15.06 2.91
C ARG A 631 12.35 -13.58 2.95
N GLY A 632 11.07 -13.20 2.82
CA GLY A 632 10.68 -11.79 2.73
C GLY A 632 10.41 -11.30 1.30
N ASP A 633 10.63 -12.14 0.28
CA ASP A 633 10.51 -11.73 -1.13
C ASP A 633 9.04 -11.43 -1.52
N LEU A 634 8.89 -10.59 -2.54
CA LEU A 634 7.63 -10.24 -3.21
C LEU A 634 7.55 -11.06 -4.50
N VAL A 635 6.55 -11.93 -4.60
CA VAL A 635 6.42 -12.90 -5.69
C VAL A 635 5.24 -12.56 -6.58
N TYR A 636 5.50 -12.30 -7.85
CA TYR A 636 4.49 -12.08 -8.89
C TYR A 636 4.35 -13.33 -9.73
N VAL A 637 3.26 -14.07 -9.53
CA VAL A 637 2.87 -15.18 -10.40
C VAL A 637 2.09 -14.62 -11.57
N ARG A 638 2.68 -14.69 -12.77
CA ARG A 638 2.12 -14.15 -14.01
C ARG A 638 1.61 -15.29 -14.88
N ILE A 639 0.30 -15.32 -15.11
CA ILE A 639 -0.35 -16.36 -15.92
C ILE A 639 -0.89 -15.75 -17.20
N GLN A 640 -0.69 -16.45 -18.32
CA GLN A 640 -1.16 -16.02 -19.63
C GLN A 640 -2.69 -16.06 -19.70
N ASN A 641 -3.32 -14.98 -20.17
CA ASN A 641 -4.77 -14.88 -20.47
C ASN A 641 -5.76 -15.08 -19.30
N ASP A 642 -5.31 -15.07 -18.05
CA ASP A 642 -6.21 -15.24 -16.90
C ASP A 642 -6.38 -13.97 -16.05
N ARG A 643 -7.39 -13.17 -16.41
CA ARG A 643 -7.79 -11.97 -15.65
C ARG A 643 -8.54 -12.30 -14.35
N SER A 644 -8.98 -13.55 -14.14
CA SER A 644 -9.74 -13.96 -12.96
C SER A 644 -8.88 -14.19 -11.73
N THR A 645 -7.56 -14.29 -11.91
CA THR A 645 -6.60 -14.60 -10.84
C THR A 645 -6.35 -13.47 -9.84
N ARG A 646 -6.70 -12.21 -10.16
CA ARG A 646 -6.47 -11.05 -9.27
C ARG A 646 -7.03 -11.27 -7.86
N ALA A 647 -8.17 -11.96 -7.74
CA ALA A 647 -8.83 -12.25 -6.47
C ALA A 647 -8.01 -13.17 -5.53
N ARG A 648 -6.99 -13.87 -6.06
CA ARG A 648 -6.10 -14.74 -5.29
C ARG A 648 -4.87 -14.00 -4.75
N SER A 649 -4.67 -12.74 -5.14
CA SER A 649 -3.56 -11.91 -4.66
C SER A 649 -3.76 -11.54 -3.20
N TYR A 650 -2.68 -11.63 -2.42
CA TYR A 650 -2.69 -11.23 -1.02
C TYR A 650 -1.25 -11.03 -0.50
N GLY A 651 -1.04 -9.93 0.24
CA GLY A 651 0.26 -9.58 0.81
C GLY A 651 1.38 -9.63 -0.23
N ARG A 652 2.40 -10.45 0.02
CA ARG A 652 3.59 -10.61 -0.84
C ARG A 652 3.43 -11.63 -1.97
N LEU A 653 2.28 -12.29 -2.09
CA LEU A 653 1.95 -13.17 -3.23
C LEU A 653 0.95 -12.46 -4.14
N GLN A 654 1.33 -12.21 -5.38
CA GLN A 654 0.51 -11.46 -6.33
C GLN A 654 0.27 -12.27 -7.59
N TRP A 655 -0.98 -12.40 -7.99
CA TRP A 655 -1.39 -13.03 -9.23
C TRP A 655 -1.75 -11.97 -10.26
N MET A 656 -1.07 -11.99 -11.41
CA MET A 656 -1.10 -10.89 -12.36
C MET A 656 -1.17 -11.37 -13.81
N ASP A 657 -1.72 -10.53 -14.68
CA ASP A 657 -1.66 -10.74 -16.13
C ASP A 657 -0.23 -10.45 -16.63
N TRP A 658 0.20 -11.17 -17.67
CA TRP A 658 1.50 -10.96 -18.30
C TRP A 658 1.75 -9.53 -18.78
N ARG A 659 0.69 -8.85 -19.24
CA ARG A 659 0.73 -7.50 -19.81
C ARG A 659 0.62 -6.41 -18.75
N ALA A 660 0.47 -6.75 -17.47
CA ALA A 660 0.39 -5.76 -16.40
C ALA A 660 1.70 -4.96 -16.34
N ILE A 661 1.56 -3.63 -16.26
CA ILE A 661 2.65 -2.66 -16.38
C ILE A 661 3.68 -2.88 -15.26
N PRO A 662 4.97 -3.02 -15.59
CA PRO A 662 6.00 -3.07 -14.56
C PRO A 662 6.26 -1.66 -13.99
N PHE A 663 6.26 -1.54 -12.67
CA PHE A 663 6.65 -0.31 -11.96
C PHE A 663 8.07 -0.36 -11.39
N ALA A 664 8.68 -1.54 -11.39
CA ALA A 664 10.05 -1.79 -10.98
C ALA A 664 10.65 -2.90 -11.85
N GLU A 665 11.98 -2.92 -11.92
CA GLU A 665 12.71 -4.04 -12.50
C GLU A 665 12.76 -5.18 -11.47
N PRO A 666 12.42 -6.43 -11.87
CA PRO A 666 12.53 -7.57 -10.98
C PRO A 666 14.00 -7.91 -10.72
N ASP A 667 14.28 -8.38 -9.51
CA ASP A 667 15.60 -8.90 -9.14
C ASP A 667 15.84 -10.27 -9.78
N VAL A 668 14.78 -11.06 -9.97
CA VAL A 668 14.82 -12.38 -10.62
C VAL A 668 13.56 -12.64 -11.45
N VAL A 669 13.75 -13.15 -12.67
CA VAL A 669 12.69 -13.63 -13.56
C VAL A 669 12.80 -15.13 -13.75
N LEU A 670 11.76 -15.84 -13.35
CA LEU A 670 11.58 -17.27 -13.50
C LEU A 670 10.53 -17.54 -14.57
N ALA A 671 10.67 -18.61 -15.35
CA ALA A 671 9.63 -19.03 -16.27
C ALA A 671 9.53 -20.54 -16.38
N ASP A 672 8.34 -21.07 -16.63
CA ASP A 672 8.23 -22.45 -17.09
C ASP A 672 8.70 -22.58 -18.55
N ARG A 673 9.14 -23.79 -18.94
CA ARG A 673 9.70 -24.05 -20.28
C ARG A 673 8.83 -23.52 -21.42
N SER A 674 7.51 -23.64 -21.29
CA SER A 674 6.58 -23.22 -22.35
C SER A 674 6.39 -21.70 -22.44
N SER A 675 6.75 -20.96 -21.39
CA SER A 675 6.62 -19.50 -21.33
C SER A 675 7.88 -18.72 -21.71
N VAL A 676 9.04 -19.37 -21.82
CA VAL A 676 10.33 -18.68 -22.02
C VAL A 676 10.34 -17.80 -23.27
N GLY A 677 9.79 -18.29 -24.39
CA GLY A 677 9.80 -17.59 -25.68
C GLY A 677 8.86 -16.38 -25.73
N ASP A 678 7.81 -16.39 -24.92
CA ASP A 678 6.78 -15.35 -24.91
C ASP A 678 6.92 -14.39 -23.72
N ALA A 679 7.83 -14.68 -22.77
CA ALA A 679 8.09 -13.83 -21.62
C ALA A 679 8.56 -12.44 -22.07
N PRO A 680 7.98 -11.35 -21.54
CA PRO A 680 8.33 -9.99 -21.96
C PRO A 680 9.71 -9.53 -21.48
N ARG A 681 10.41 -10.36 -20.70
CA ARG A 681 11.70 -10.06 -20.04
C ARG A 681 12.65 -11.25 -20.21
N PRO A 682 13.98 -11.01 -20.22
CA PRO A 682 14.96 -12.08 -20.19
C PRO A 682 14.78 -12.95 -18.95
N VAL A 683 14.75 -14.28 -19.13
CA VAL A 683 14.53 -15.26 -18.06
C VAL A 683 15.86 -15.64 -17.41
N ASP A 684 15.91 -15.60 -16.07
CA ASP A 684 17.06 -15.95 -15.25
C ASP A 684 17.16 -17.46 -15.00
N ALA A 685 16.02 -18.13 -14.83
CA ALA A 685 15.96 -19.59 -14.68
C ALA A 685 14.68 -20.18 -15.27
N ILE A 686 14.82 -21.37 -15.83
CA ILE A 686 13.77 -22.09 -16.54
C ILE A 686 13.39 -23.34 -15.73
N TRP A 687 12.09 -23.56 -15.52
CA TRP A 687 11.60 -24.81 -14.93
C TRP A 687 11.70 -25.93 -15.97
N ASN A 688 12.56 -26.93 -15.71
CA ASN A 688 12.82 -28.03 -16.62
C ASN A 688 11.86 -29.23 -16.39
N GLU A 689 11.91 -30.21 -17.29
CA GLU A 689 11.07 -31.42 -17.22
C GLU A 689 11.43 -32.36 -16.06
N GLU A 690 12.61 -32.18 -15.46
CA GLU A 690 13.11 -32.95 -14.31
C GLU A 690 12.60 -32.38 -12.97
N GLY A 691 11.85 -31.27 -13.04
CA GLY A 691 11.31 -30.57 -11.88
C GLY A 691 12.38 -29.80 -11.10
N GLU A 692 13.31 -29.17 -11.84
CA GLU A 692 14.40 -28.36 -11.31
C GLU A 692 14.55 -27.03 -12.08
N TRP A 693 15.15 -26.04 -11.42
CA TRP A 693 15.47 -24.74 -12.02
C TRP A 693 16.81 -24.79 -12.77
N GLU A 694 16.77 -24.65 -14.09
CA GLU A 694 17.96 -24.49 -14.93
C GLU A 694 18.32 -23.00 -15.08
N TRP A 695 19.46 -22.59 -14.52
CA TRP A 695 19.90 -21.19 -14.52
C TRP A 695 20.58 -20.79 -15.83
N THR A 696 20.12 -19.69 -16.42
CA THR A 696 20.70 -19.16 -17.67
C THR A 696 22.05 -18.46 -17.47
N SER A 697 22.42 -18.17 -16.21
CA SER A 697 23.76 -17.68 -15.84
C SER A 697 24.19 -18.12 -14.44
N SER A 698 25.49 -18.41 -14.29
CA SER A 698 26.07 -18.93 -13.05
C SER A 698 26.11 -17.92 -11.89
N SER A 699 26.11 -16.61 -12.16
CA SER A 699 26.06 -15.57 -11.13
C SER A 699 24.70 -15.42 -10.45
N ARG A 700 23.63 -15.91 -11.07
CA ARG A 700 22.25 -15.80 -10.56
C ARG A 700 21.84 -17.02 -9.72
N ALA A 701 22.46 -18.17 -9.94
CA ALA A 701 22.26 -19.38 -9.13
C ALA A 701 22.62 -19.18 -7.64
N SER A 702 23.69 -18.43 -7.34
CA SER A 702 24.08 -18.11 -5.96
C SER A 702 23.06 -17.23 -5.23
N LEU A 703 22.26 -16.43 -5.94
CA LEU A 703 21.23 -15.58 -5.35
C LEU A 703 20.03 -16.38 -4.81
N PHE A 704 19.78 -17.59 -5.33
CA PHE A 704 18.66 -18.43 -4.88
C PHE A 704 18.99 -19.40 -3.75
N GLY A 705 20.26 -19.48 -3.33
CA GLY A 705 20.68 -20.31 -2.19
C GLY A 705 20.67 -21.81 -2.50
N GLN A 706 20.98 -22.22 -3.72
CA GLN A 706 21.44 -23.59 -3.94
C GLN A 706 22.89 -23.68 -3.46
N ASP A 707 23.08 -24.14 -2.23
CA ASP A 707 24.37 -24.68 -1.82
C ASP A 707 24.72 -25.86 -2.73
N ARG A 708 25.97 -25.87 -3.22
CA ARG A 708 26.57 -27.02 -3.92
C ARG A 708 26.42 -28.26 -3.05
N ARG A 709 25.41 -29.10 -3.32
CA ARG A 709 25.39 -30.48 -2.83
C ARG A 709 26.49 -31.25 -3.57
N SER A 710 27.64 -31.34 -2.92
CA SER A 710 28.55 -32.49 -2.88
C SER A 710 28.51 -33.44 -4.09
N SER A 711 29.30 -33.15 -5.12
CA SER A 711 29.85 -34.17 -6.01
C SER A 711 31.30 -34.45 -5.57
N ASN A 712 31.44 -35.18 -4.46
CA ASN A 712 32.74 -35.69 -4.01
C ASN A 712 32.63 -37.18 -3.67
N GLU A 713 32.10 -37.96 -4.60
CA GLU A 713 32.25 -39.41 -4.63
C GLU A 713 32.34 -39.86 -6.10
N SER A 714 33.57 -39.93 -6.62
CA SER A 714 34.04 -40.91 -7.62
C SER A 714 35.37 -40.47 -8.24
N SER A 715 36.48 -40.88 -7.62
CA SER A 715 37.71 -41.25 -8.35
C SER A 715 38.71 -41.89 -7.37
N ILE A 716 38.39 -43.12 -6.98
CA ILE A 716 39.40 -44.13 -6.65
C ILE A 716 39.36 -45.14 -7.80
N LEU A 717 40.54 -45.60 -8.24
CA LEU A 717 40.87 -46.48 -9.37
C LEU A 717 41.05 -45.71 -10.69
N GLY A 718 42.21 -45.67 -11.37
CA GLY A 718 43.50 -46.32 -11.20
C GLY A 718 44.26 -46.30 -12.54
N GLU A 719 45.59 -46.20 -12.47
CA GLU A 719 46.62 -46.62 -13.45
C GLU A 719 46.63 -45.93 -14.85
N GLY A 720 47.76 -45.57 -15.47
CA GLY A 720 49.17 -45.73 -15.19
C GLY A 720 50.01 -45.11 -16.33
N HIS A 721 51.32 -45.07 -16.09
CA HIS A 721 52.44 -44.51 -16.90
C HIS A 721 52.78 -43.03 -16.73
#